data_AF-A0A6L7HWD1-F1
#
_entry.id   AF-A0A6L7HWD1-F1
#
_cell.length_a   1.000
_cell.length_b   1.000
_cell.length_c   1.000
_cell.angle_alpha   90.00
_cell.angle_beta   90.00
_cell.angle_gamma   90.00
#
_symmetry.space_group_name_H-M   'P 1'
#
loop_
_entity.id
_entity.type
_entity.pdbx_description
1 polymer ?
#
loop_
_entity_poly.entity_id
_entity_poly.type
_entity_poly.pdbx_seq_one_letter_code
_entity_poly.pdbx_strand_id
1 'polypeptide(L)'
;MLTLLEQIDKGTLWRIPGGIHPPEHKSLSNQSEIARLPLADHYLIPVPGVGENCTLAVKVGDAVTKGQALTMGEGFRHLPVHAPVSGKVIAIEERASNHASALPVLTCVIENDHQEQWTDSVHGPLSPEQVAEMDSDTIIRRIQAAGIAGLGGAAFPTHIKLKPVSDIELLIINGVECEPYISSDDRLMQEACDEIVRGIAIIHQLLNPKRIIVAIEDNKPKAIEQMEHALNRSQLPNHCARVNKIPTLYPSGGEKQLIQILTGQEVPSGAIPANLGILVQNVGTAYSIAQAVYRNMPLIERVVTLTGQNVAKPGNYWVPIGTPVEHLLEVAQFRGDTNAPVIIGGPMMGYMLPDVAAPITKGTNCVLMPSEQEVAPPSPEQPCIRCGECAQACPAQLLPQQLFWHAKAQEYDKAASYNLRDCIECGCCSYVCPSDIPLVEYYRVAKSALRQEAEEKKQAELAKQRFDSRTLRLEQEKRAREEKAKQAAERRKAQMTGSDKDAVAAAMARIKAKKAADEQSSTGSTTDKPQDKVAAAIARAKAKKAAQKGDATTATETAEQQTSTPRATSADNGDSATLSQKEKVAAAIARAKAKKAAQNAPESGDTSQTPAQETEANAPLSQKEKVAAAIARAKAKKAAQASASDEQVTPSESQTNIQNGARDGAKASSPETIKKAKIAAAVAKAKANKAAQASAGDEQVAPSESQTNIQNGAQDGSQDGDKTSTPEAIKKAKIAAAVAKAKAKKAAQVSASDEQAAPSESQTNIQNGAQDRAQDDGNASSPEAIKKAKIAAAVAKAKAKKAAQASASDEQVAPSESQTNNQDGALDGAQDGDKTSPPEAIKKAKIAAAVAKAKAKKLAKAQAETPNNEHKD
;
A
#
# COMPACT_ATOMS: atom_id res chain seq x y z
N MET A 1 -12.45 -18.93 -36.18
CA MET A 1 -12.76 -18.59 -34.77
C MET A 1 -13.22 -17.15 -34.73
N LEU A 2 -14.04 -16.76 -33.76
CA LEU A 2 -14.44 -15.36 -33.61
C LEU A 2 -13.25 -14.54 -33.09
N THR A 3 -13.09 -13.29 -33.53
CA THR A 3 -12.12 -12.36 -32.91
C THR A 3 -12.54 -11.96 -31.49
N LEU A 4 -11.64 -11.35 -30.70
CA LEU A 4 -11.99 -10.88 -29.36
C LEU A 4 -13.15 -9.87 -29.40
N LEU A 5 -13.12 -8.93 -30.35
CA LEU A 5 -14.18 -7.93 -30.52
C LEU A 5 -15.51 -8.58 -30.94
N GLU A 6 -15.50 -9.61 -31.79
CA GLU A 6 -16.72 -10.38 -32.11
C GLU A 6 -17.27 -11.20 -30.93
N GLN A 7 -16.41 -11.69 -30.03
CA GLN A 7 -16.84 -12.39 -28.81
C GLN A 7 -17.46 -11.41 -27.80
N ILE A 8 -16.84 -10.24 -27.64
CA ILE A 8 -17.41 -9.09 -26.93
C ILE A 8 -18.78 -8.74 -27.53
N ASP A 9 -18.87 -8.54 -28.85
CA ASP A 9 -20.10 -8.16 -29.56
C ASP A 9 -21.23 -9.18 -29.38
N LYS A 10 -20.93 -10.45 -29.11
CA LYS A 10 -21.93 -11.49 -28.77
C LYS A 10 -22.32 -11.56 -27.30
N GLY A 11 -21.70 -10.78 -26.42
CA GLY A 11 -21.94 -10.87 -24.97
C GLY A 11 -21.28 -12.09 -24.32
N THR A 12 -20.17 -12.57 -24.89
CA THR A 12 -19.37 -13.60 -24.22
C THR A 12 -18.79 -13.03 -22.92
N LEU A 13 -18.89 -13.82 -21.85
CA LEU A 13 -18.32 -13.55 -20.54
C LEU A 13 -17.49 -14.76 -20.11
N TRP A 14 -16.38 -14.49 -19.42
CA TRP A 14 -15.46 -15.49 -18.92
C TRP A 14 -15.57 -15.61 -17.40
N ARG A 15 -15.26 -16.78 -16.86
CA ARG A 15 -15.21 -17.00 -15.41
C ARG A 15 -13.83 -16.63 -14.89
N ILE A 16 -13.79 -15.80 -13.85
CA ILE A 16 -12.57 -15.55 -13.06
C ILE A 16 -12.36 -16.65 -12.01
N PRO A 17 -11.12 -16.87 -11.56
CA PRO A 17 -10.82 -17.68 -10.38
C PRO A 17 -11.27 -16.96 -9.09
N GLY A 18 -11.67 -17.73 -8.08
CA GLY A 18 -11.96 -17.23 -6.73
C GLY A 18 -13.11 -16.21 -6.67
N GLY A 19 -12.99 -15.28 -5.72
CA GLY A 19 -14.09 -14.40 -5.32
C GLY A 19 -15.05 -15.04 -4.32
N ILE A 20 -16.02 -14.26 -3.86
CA ILE A 20 -17.02 -14.61 -2.84
C ILE A 20 -18.34 -13.87 -3.10
N HIS A 21 -19.42 -14.32 -2.46
CA HIS A 21 -20.73 -13.66 -2.44
C HIS A 21 -21.06 -13.20 -1.01
N PRO A 22 -20.53 -12.04 -0.55
CA PRO A 22 -20.94 -11.44 0.72
C PRO A 22 -22.38 -10.92 0.63
N PRO A 23 -23.14 -10.85 1.74
CA PRO A 23 -24.45 -10.19 1.78
C PRO A 23 -24.37 -8.74 1.26
N GLU A 24 -25.30 -8.35 0.38
CA GLU A 24 -25.14 -7.11 -0.39
C GLU A 24 -25.47 -5.82 0.40
N HIS A 25 -26.51 -5.84 1.24
CA HIS A 25 -27.03 -4.70 2.04
C HIS A 25 -27.35 -3.38 1.30
N LYS A 26 -27.19 -3.31 -0.03
CA LYS A 26 -27.46 -2.11 -0.86
C LYS A 26 -28.88 -1.56 -0.73
N SER A 27 -29.84 -2.40 -0.35
CA SER A 27 -31.25 -2.03 -0.16
C SER A 27 -31.47 -1.00 0.97
N LEU A 28 -30.50 -0.76 1.85
CA LEU A 28 -30.57 0.29 2.89
C LEU A 28 -30.46 1.71 2.30
N SER A 29 -29.67 1.90 1.24
CA SER A 29 -29.28 3.22 0.72
C SER A 29 -29.76 3.50 -0.72
N ASN A 30 -30.23 2.48 -1.44
CA ASN A 30 -30.61 2.55 -2.86
C ASN A 30 -32.12 2.86 -3.11
N GLN A 31 -32.90 3.16 -2.06
CA GLN A 31 -34.36 3.40 -2.19
C GLN A 31 -34.73 4.85 -2.51
N SER A 32 -33.78 5.77 -2.39
CA SER A 32 -33.94 7.22 -2.54
C SER A 32 -33.05 7.78 -3.65
N GLU A 33 -33.47 8.91 -4.22
CA GLU A 33 -32.68 9.70 -5.16
C GLU A 33 -31.46 10.34 -4.47
N ILE A 34 -30.43 10.74 -5.22
CA ILE A 34 -29.22 11.35 -4.66
C ILE A 34 -29.54 12.74 -4.12
N ALA A 35 -29.67 12.84 -2.80
CA ALA A 35 -29.94 14.08 -2.12
C ALA A 35 -28.74 15.04 -2.19
N ARG A 36 -28.98 16.34 -2.05
CA ARG A 36 -27.91 17.33 -1.78
C ARG A 36 -27.61 17.30 -0.28
N LEU A 37 -26.34 17.20 0.10
CA LEU A 37 -25.94 17.35 1.50
C LEU A 37 -26.15 18.82 1.92
N PRO A 38 -26.73 19.11 3.11
CA PRO A 38 -26.64 20.42 3.73
C PRO A 38 -25.18 20.86 3.86
N LEU A 39 -24.89 22.13 3.57
CA LEU A 39 -23.52 22.65 3.66
C LEU A 39 -23.05 22.70 5.13
N ALA A 40 -21.74 22.53 5.33
CA ALA A 40 -21.08 22.73 6.61
C ALA A 40 -20.61 24.20 6.73
N ASP A 41 -20.35 24.67 7.95
CA ASP A 41 -19.73 25.99 8.16
C ASP A 41 -18.22 25.97 7.85
N HIS A 42 -17.59 24.79 7.88
CA HIS A 42 -16.15 24.62 7.70
C HIS A 42 -15.83 23.44 6.78
N TYR A 43 -14.90 23.66 5.85
CA TYR A 43 -14.38 22.63 4.95
C TYR A 43 -12.86 22.49 5.11
N LEU A 44 -12.39 21.26 5.26
CA LEU A 44 -11.00 20.90 5.49
C LEU A 44 -10.46 20.25 4.22
N ILE A 45 -9.66 20.97 3.42
CA ILE A 45 -9.21 20.51 2.09
C ILE A 45 -7.76 20.02 2.16
N PRO A 46 -7.48 18.70 2.08
CA PRO A 46 -6.10 18.21 2.05
C PRO A 46 -5.41 18.64 0.75
N VAL A 47 -4.18 19.17 0.88
CA VAL A 47 -3.37 19.68 -0.23
C VAL A 47 -2.04 18.92 -0.35
N PRO A 48 -2.07 17.58 -0.59
CA PRO A 48 -0.87 16.75 -0.62
C PRO A 48 0.06 17.12 -1.79
N GLY A 49 1.37 16.95 -1.58
CA GLY A 49 2.41 17.20 -2.59
C GLY A 49 2.85 18.66 -2.75
N VAL A 50 2.27 19.59 -1.97
CA VAL A 50 2.81 20.96 -1.82
C VAL A 50 4.26 20.88 -1.32
N GLY A 51 5.15 21.59 -2.00
CA GLY A 51 6.60 21.58 -1.74
C GLY A 51 7.41 20.57 -2.58
N GLU A 52 6.79 19.53 -3.15
CA GLU A 52 7.49 18.59 -4.04
C GLU A 52 7.28 18.91 -5.53
N ASN A 53 6.02 19.01 -5.96
CA ASN A 53 5.61 19.14 -7.36
C ASN A 53 4.53 20.23 -7.55
N CYS A 54 4.27 20.99 -6.49
CA CYS A 54 3.04 21.77 -6.30
C CYS A 54 3.28 22.92 -5.32
N THR A 55 2.57 24.03 -5.47
CA THR A 55 2.55 25.18 -4.56
C THR A 55 1.11 25.57 -4.22
N LEU A 56 0.94 26.33 -3.14
CA LEU A 56 -0.36 26.92 -2.78
C LEU A 56 -0.61 28.19 -3.59
N ALA A 57 -1.84 28.34 -4.10
CA ALA A 57 -2.32 29.54 -4.78
C ALA A 57 -2.89 30.58 -3.80
N VAL A 58 -3.24 30.15 -2.58
CA VAL A 58 -3.93 30.94 -1.55
C VAL A 58 -3.13 31.01 -0.26
N LYS A 59 -3.49 31.96 0.61
CA LYS A 59 -2.92 32.20 1.94
C LYS A 59 -4.03 32.34 2.98
N VAL A 60 -3.67 32.22 4.25
CA VAL A 60 -4.58 32.53 5.36
C VAL A 60 -4.99 34.01 5.31
N GLY A 61 -6.31 34.25 5.32
CA GLY A 61 -6.93 35.56 5.18
C GLY A 61 -7.57 35.79 3.81
N ASP A 62 -7.17 35.06 2.77
CA ASP A 62 -7.70 35.23 1.41
C ASP A 62 -9.17 34.78 1.31
N ALA A 63 -9.97 35.51 0.53
CA ALA A 63 -11.29 35.07 0.09
C ALA A 63 -11.16 34.13 -1.12
N VAL A 64 -12.05 33.13 -1.21
CA VAL A 64 -12.08 32.13 -2.27
C VAL A 64 -13.48 31.95 -2.85
N THR A 65 -13.56 31.78 -4.17
CA THR A 65 -14.81 31.45 -4.88
C THR A 65 -14.97 29.94 -5.03
N LYS A 66 -16.22 29.47 -5.09
CA LYS A 66 -16.55 28.06 -5.31
C LYS A 66 -15.99 27.58 -6.64
N GLY A 67 -15.15 26.54 -6.59
CA GLY A 67 -14.40 26.02 -7.73
C GLY A 67 -13.03 26.65 -7.96
N GLN A 68 -12.60 27.65 -7.18
CA GLN A 68 -11.26 28.24 -7.31
C GLN A 68 -10.15 27.23 -6.99
N ALA A 69 -9.09 27.22 -7.81
CA ALA A 69 -7.92 26.38 -7.56
C ALA A 69 -7.12 26.90 -6.35
N LEU A 70 -6.91 26.03 -5.36
CA LEU A 70 -6.13 26.27 -4.15
C LEU A 70 -4.64 25.93 -4.34
N THR A 71 -4.31 25.17 -5.40
CA THR A 71 -2.96 24.68 -5.68
C THR A 71 -2.60 24.80 -7.16
N MET A 72 -1.30 24.97 -7.44
CA MET A 72 -0.74 25.08 -8.80
C MET A 72 0.54 24.25 -8.93
N GLY A 73 0.86 23.75 -10.11
CA GLY A 73 2.09 23.00 -10.35
C GLY A 73 2.29 22.57 -11.81
N GLU A 74 3.54 22.42 -12.22
CA GLU A 74 3.93 22.10 -13.60
C GLU A 74 4.25 20.60 -13.80
N GLY A 75 4.33 19.83 -12.71
CA GLY A 75 4.68 18.40 -12.77
C GLY A 75 3.62 17.58 -13.51
N PHE A 76 4.05 16.57 -14.28
CA PHE A 76 3.12 15.69 -15.03
C PHE A 76 2.01 15.05 -14.18
N ARG A 77 2.30 14.75 -12.90
CA ARG A 77 1.35 14.23 -11.90
C ARG A 77 0.67 15.31 -11.04
N HIS A 78 0.89 16.59 -11.31
CA HIS A 78 0.12 17.66 -10.67
C HIS A 78 -1.35 17.56 -11.07
N LEU A 79 -2.22 17.60 -10.06
CA LEU A 79 -3.66 17.62 -10.19
C LEU A 79 -4.21 18.67 -9.21
N PRO A 80 -4.81 19.77 -9.69
CA PRO A 80 -5.34 20.83 -8.84
C PRO A 80 -6.36 20.35 -7.80
N VAL A 81 -6.33 21.05 -6.67
CA VAL A 81 -7.27 20.94 -5.55
C VAL A 81 -8.06 22.25 -5.50
N HIS A 82 -9.37 22.18 -5.27
CA HIS A 82 -10.29 23.31 -5.45
C HIS A 82 -11.09 23.61 -4.18
N ALA A 83 -11.52 24.86 -4.04
CA ALA A 83 -12.47 25.29 -3.01
C ALA A 83 -13.86 24.67 -3.30
N PRO A 84 -14.48 23.92 -2.36
CA PRO A 84 -15.78 23.29 -2.57
C PRO A 84 -16.97 24.23 -2.37
N VAL A 85 -16.75 25.36 -1.71
CA VAL A 85 -17.70 26.44 -1.42
C VAL A 85 -17.00 27.79 -1.61
N SER A 86 -17.77 28.88 -1.65
CA SER A 86 -17.24 30.23 -1.46
C SER A 86 -16.98 30.51 0.02
N GLY A 87 -16.09 31.45 0.31
CA GLY A 87 -15.80 31.88 1.66
C GLY A 87 -14.36 32.32 1.85
N LYS A 88 -13.75 31.92 2.98
CA LYS A 88 -12.47 32.48 3.43
C LYS A 88 -11.52 31.41 3.95
N VAL A 89 -10.24 31.50 3.56
CA VAL A 89 -9.19 30.64 4.10
C VAL A 89 -8.80 31.10 5.51
N ILE A 90 -9.23 30.37 6.53
CA ILE A 90 -8.97 30.72 7.95
C ILE A 90 -7.71 30.06 8.53
N ALA A 91 -7.27 28.92 7.97
CA ALA A 91 -6.04 28.25 8.38
C ALA A 91 -5.43 27.43 7.23
N ILE A 92 -4.12 27.22 7.27
CA ILE A 92 -3.40 26.26 6.42
C ILE A 92 -2.41 25.55 7.34
N GLU A 93 -2.75 24.33 7.78
CA GLU A 93 -2.00 23.61 8.81
C GLU A 93 -2.17 22.09 8.69
N GLU A 94 -1.36 21.34 9.44
CA GLU A 94 -1.38 19.87 9.44
C GLU A 94 -2.61 19.33 10.20
N ARG A 95 -3.44 18.52 9.54
CA ARG A 95 -4.62 17.85 10.15
C ARG A 95 -4.67 16.36 9.85
N ALA A 96 -5.42 15.60 10.65
CA ALA A 96 -5.64 14.17 10.47
C ALA A 96 -6.12 13.85 9.04
N SER A 97 -5.38 12.98 8.34
CA SER A 97 -5.80 12.48 7.03
C SER A 97 -6.94 11.46 7.16
N ASN A 98 -7.80 11.43 6.15
CA ASN A 98 -8.78 10.36 5.96
C ASN A 98 -8.05 9.08 5.50
N HIS A 99 -7.52 8.36 6.48
CA HIS A 99 -6.79 7.10 6.37
C HIS A 99 -6.72 6.42 7.74
N ALA A 100 -6.62 5.08 7.76
CA ALA A 100 -6.55 4.27 8.98
C ALA A 100 -5.42 4.65 9.97
N SER A 101 -4.41 5.40 9.50
CA SER A 101 -3.27 5.85 10.33
C SER A 101 -3.42 7.28 10.86
N ALA A 102 -4.47 8.02 10.49
CA ALA A 102 -4.72 9.43 10.83
C ALA A 102 -3.49 10.35 10.73
N LEU A 103 -2.55 10.06 9.81
CA LEU A 103 -1.29 10.78 9.72
C LEU A 103 -1.55 12.25 9.35
N PRO A 104 -0.85 13.22 9.95
CA PRO A 104 -1.04 14.62 9.59
C PRO A 104 -0.73 14.87 8.11
N VAL A 105 -1.60 15.64 7.45
CA VAL A 105 -1.42 16.15 6.10
C VAL A 105 -1.80 17.63 6.06
N LEU A 106 -0.97 18.44 5.41
CA LEU A 106 -1.22 19.86 5.17
C LEU A 106 -2.61 20.06 4.54
N THR A 107 -3.42 20.86 5.21
CA THR A 107 -4.85 21.03 4.96
C THR A 107 -5.21 22.51 4.97
N CYS A 108 -5.87 22.97 3.91
CA CYS A 108 -6.44 24.31 3.81
C CYS A 108 -7.84 24.30 4.45
N VAL A 109 -8.11 25.20 5.40
CA VAL A 109 -9.42 25.32 6.06
C VAL A 109 -10.16 26.51 5.50
N ILE A 110 -11.35 26.26 4.96
CA ILE A 110 -12.25 27.27 4.41
C ILE A 110 -13.45 27.41 5.35
N GLU A 111 -13.65 28.60 5.90
CA GLU A 111 -14.89 29.08 6.51
C GLU A 111 -15.86 29.40 5.37
N ASN A 112 -17.04 28.77 5.38
CA ASN A 112 -18.06 28.88 4.34
C ASN A 112 -18.86 30.19 4.52
N ASP A 113 -18.99 31.00 3.46
CA ASP A 113 -19.82 32.21 3.50
C ASP A 113 -21.31 31.96 3.24
N HIS A 114 -21.67 30.73 2.84
CA HIS A 114 -23.00 30.29 2.43
C HIS A 114 -23.62 31.09 1.26
N GLN A 115 -22.80 31.80 0.48
CA GLN A 115 -23.22 32.60 -0.67
C GLN A 115 -23.17 31.82 -2.00
N GLU A 116 -22.49 30.66 -2.03
CA GLU A 116 -22.31 29.80 -3.22
C GLU A 116 -21.75 30.54 -4.46
N GLN A 117 -20.91 31.55 -4.26
CA GLN A 117 -20.33 32.36 -5.34
C GLN A 117 -19.32 31.54 -6.16
N TRP A 118 -19.70 31.18 -7.38
CA TRP A 118 -18.83 30.45 -8.32
C TRP A 118 -17.70 31.30 -8.88
N THR A 119 -16.57 30.66 -9.21
CA THR A 119 -15.53 31.28 -10.05
C THR A 119 -16.06 31.59 -11.45
N ASP A 120 -15.70 32.75 -12.01
CA ASP A 120 -16.04 33.19 -13.38
C ASP A 120 -15.66 32.18 -14.48
N SER A 121 -14.77 31.25 -14.17
CA SER A 121 -14.32 30.20 -15.09
C SER A 121 -15.33 29.06 -15.29
N VAL A 122 -16.32 28.89 -14.40
CA VAL A 122 -17.41 27.90 -14.56
C VAL A 122 -18.55 28.52 -15.36
N HIS A 123 -19.00 27.82 -16.40
CA HIS A 123 -19.98 28.34 -17.35
C HIS A 123 -21.16 27.38 -17.58
N GLY A 124 -22.23 27.89 -18.21
CA GLY A 124 -23.32 27.06 -18.71
C GLY A 124 -22.83 25.97 -19.68
N PRO A 125 -23.57 24.87 -19.87
CA PRO A 125 -23.14 23.78 -20.75
C PRO A 125 -22.92 24.27 -22.18
N LEU A 126 -21.73 23.99 -22.74
CA LEU A 126 -21.45 24.12 -24.16
C LEU A 126 -22.37 23.22 -24.98
N SER A 127 -22.54 23.53 -26.27
CA SER A 127 -23.24 22.64 -27.19
C SER A 127 -22.35 21.42 -27.55
N PRO A 128 -22.94 20.27 -27.97
CA PRO A 128 -22.17 19.12 -28.41
C PRO A 128 -21.21 19.44 -29.56
N GLU A 129 -21.61 20.34 -30.46
CA GLU A 129 -20.82 20.78 -31.61
C GLU A 129 -19.57 21.55 -31.15
N GLN A 130 -19.73 22.47 -30.19
CA GLN A 130 -18.60 23.20 -29.59
C GLN A 130 -17.58 22.27 -28.92
N VAL A 131 -18.02 21.13 -28.37
CA VAL A 131 -17.12 20.13 -27.78
C VAL A 131 -16.48 19.24 -28.85
N ALA A 132 -17.20 18.90 -29.91
CA ALA A 132 -16.69 18.14 -31.05
C ALA A 132 -15.59 18.90 -31.83
N GLU A 133 -15.67 20.23 -31.90
CA GLU A 133 -14.65 21.11 -32.51
C GLU A 133 -13.39 21.31 -31.64
N MET A 134 -13.42 20.94 -30.35
CA MET A 134 -12.26 21.09 -29.47
C MET A 134 -11.16 20.06 -29.77
N ASP A 135 -9.91 20.53 -29.74
CA ASP A 135 -8.75 19.64 -29.84
C ASP A 135 -8.54 18.81 -28.56
N SER A 136 -7.99 17.60 -28.73
CA SER A 136 -7.72 16.65 -27.65
C SER A 136 -6.78 17.21 -26.57
N ASP A 137 -5.92 18.16 -26.90
CA ASP A 137 -4.98 18.77 -25.94
C ASP A 137 -5.70 19.76 -25.03
N THR A 138 -6.60 20.59 -25.58
CA THR A 138 -7.50 21.47 -24.81
C THR A 138 -8.48 20.68 -23.95
N ILE A 139 -9.06 19.60 -24.47
CA ILE A 139 -9.94 18.71 -23.69
C ILE A 139 -9.17 18.12 -22.49
N ILE A 140 -7.97 17.56 -22.73
CA ILE A 140 -7.13 17.02 -21.64
C ILE A 140 -6.70 18.10 -20.65
N ARG A 141 -6.41 19.33 -21.11
CA ARG A 141 -6.11 20.48 -20.24
C ARG A 141 -7.31 20.87 -19.37
N ARG A 142 -8.55 20.85 -19.88
CA ARG A 142 -9.75 21.05 -19.04
C ARG A 142 -9.89 19.96 -17.98
N ILE A 143 -9.71 18.69 -18.36
CA ILE A 143 -9.78 17.55 -17.43
C ILE A 143 -8.69 17.62 -16.35
N GLN A 144 -7.47 18.07 -16.70
CA GLN A 144 -6.41 18.32 -15.73
C GLN A 144 -6.75 19.53 -14.84
N ALA A 145 -7.12 20.67 -15.42
CA ALA A 145 -7.42 21.91 -14.70
C ALA A 145 -8.58 21.72 -13.69
N ALA A 146 -9.66 21.06 -14.10
CA ALA A 146 -10.77 20.66 -13.23
C ALA A 146 -10.38 19.68 -12.10
N GLY A 147 -9.14 19.17 -12.11
CA GLY A 147 -8.60 18.32 -11.04
C GLY A 147 -9.20 16.92 -11.01
N ILE A 148 -9.63 16.37 -12.16
CA ILE A 148 -10.35 15.10 -12.23
C ILE A 148 -9.42 13.93 -11.88
N ALA A 149 -9.82 13.18 -10.84
CA ALA A 149 -9.18 11.95 -10.39
C ALA A 149 -10.08 10.74 -10.69
N GLY A 150 -9.51 9.54 -10.84
CA GLY A 150 -10.26 8.30 -10.96
C GLY A 150 -11.05 8.00 -9.67
N LEU A 151 -12.38 8.15 -9.73
CA LEU A 151 -13.27 8.10 -8.56
C LEU A 151 -13.52 6.69 -8.00
N GLY A 152 -13.10 5.63 -8.71
CA GLY A 152 -13.09 4.25 -8.25
C GLY A 152 -11.96 3.96 -7.23
N GLY A 153 -11.90 4.75 -6.16
CA GLY A 153 -10.98 4.57 -5.03
C GLY A 153 -9.57 5.16 -5.24
N ALA A 154 -8.80 4.68 -6.21
CA ALA A 154 -7.36 4.92 -6.29
C ALA A 154 -6.92 6.37 -6.63
N ALA A 155 -7.86 7.27 -6.94
CA ALA A 155 -7.65 8.70 -7.17
C ALA A 155 -6.54 9.08 -8.19
N PHE A 156 -6.21 8.17 -9.12
CA PHE A 156 -5.18 8.40 -10.13
C PHE A 156 -5.56 9.56 -11.08
N PRO A 157 -4.63 10.45 -11.48
CA PRO A 157 -4.98 11.61 -12.33
C PRO A 157 -5.53 11.20 -13.70
N THR A 158 -6.76 11.60 -14.00
CA THR A 158 -7.49 11.14 -15.18
C THR A 158 -6.87 11.64 -16.49
N HIS A 159 -6.27 12.85 -16.49
CA HIS A 159 -5.58 13.42 -17.65
C HIS A 159 -4.38 12.59 -18.12
N ILE A 160 -3.75 11.84 -17.21
CA ILE A 160 -2.68 10.89 -17.54
C ILE A 160 -3.26 9.61 -18.14
N LYS A 161 -4.35 9.07 -17.55
CA LYS A 161 -4.95 7.83 -18.04
C LYS A 161 -5.50 8.00 -19.46
N LEU A 162 -6.05 9.17 -19.78
CA LEU A 162 -6.55 9.55 -21.10
C LEU A 162 -5.46 10.01 -22.09
N LYS A 163 -4.17 9.95 -21.72
CA LYS A 163 -3.03 10.03 -22.64
C LYS A 163 -2.17 8.75 -22.56
N PRO A 164 -2.71 7.60 -23.02
CA PRO A 164 -1.99 6.33 -22.97
C PRO A 164 -0.77 6.32 -23.91
N VAL A 165 0.19 5.45 -23.61
CA VAL A 165 1.42 5.24 -24.41
C VAL A 165 1.19 4.28 -25.58
N SER A 166 -0.03 3.78 -25.75
CA SER A 166 -0.42 2.78 -26.74
C SER A 166 -1.87 2.99 -27.16
N ASP A 167 -2.20 2.65 -28.40
CA ASP A 167 -3.55 2.75 -28.94
C ASP A 167 -4.53 1.89 -28.14
N ILE A 168 -5.74 2.41 -27.88
CA ILE A 168 -6.77 1.72 -27.11
C ILE A 168 -7.81 1.14 -28.08
N GLU A 169 -7.90 -0.19 -28.15
CA GLU A 169 -8.91 -0.88 -28.94
C GLU A 169 -10.24 -1.01 -28.18
N LEU A 170 -10.18 -1.13 -26.84
CA LEU A 170 -11.34 -1.39 -26.00
C LEU A 170 -11.39 -0.44 -24.80
N LEU A 171 -12.48 0.33 -24.72
CA LEU A 171 -12.85 1.11 -23.55
C LEU A 171 -13.84 0.31 -22.68
N ILE A 172 -13.53 0.16 -21.39
CA ILE A 172 -14.42 -0.46 -20.41
C ILE A 172 -14.83 0.62 -19.40
N ILE A 173 -16.11 0.96 -19.40
CA ILE A 173 -16.73 1.82 -18.41
C ILE A 173 -17.20 0.96 -17.24
N ASN A 174 -16.60 1.16 -16.08
CA ASN A 174 -16.80 0.32 -14.89
C ASN A 174 -17.90 0.90 -13.99
N GLY A 175 -19.08 0.29 -14.02
CA GLY A 175 -20.20 0.46 -13.08
C GLY A 175 -20.38 -0.75 -12.15
N VAL A 176 -19.32 -1.54 -11.95
CA VAL A 176 -19.32 -2.77 -11.14
C VAL A 176 -19.03 -2.41 -9.68
N GLU A 177 -20.06 -1.90 -9.02
CA GLU A 177 -20.04 -1.57 -7.60
C GLU A 177 -20.28 -2.83 -6.74
N CYS A 178 -19.32 -3.76 -6.76
CA CYS A 178 -19.44 -5.09 -6.14
C CYS A 178 -19.25 -5.09 -4.60
N GLU A 179 -18.80 -3.99 -4.01
CA GLU A 179 -18.61 -3.83 -2.56
C GLU A 179 -19.98 -3.80 -1.83
N PRO A 180 -20.16 -4.51 -0.70
CA PRO A 180 -21.38 -4.44 0.11
C PRO A 180 -21.70 -3.03 0.62
N TYR A 181 -22.99 -2.79 0.92
CA TYR A 181 -23.58 -1.54 1.42
C TYR A 181 -23.52 -0.32 0.46
N ILE A 182 -22.49 -0.20 -0.39
CA ILE A 182 -22.31 0.94 -1.30
C ILE A 182 -23.34 0.88 -2.46
N SER A 183 -23.94 2.03 -2.80
CA SER A 183 -24.90 2.17 -3.92
C SER A 183 -24.71 3.50 -4.69
N SER A 184 -23.52 4.09 -4.61
CA SER A 184 -23.18 5.41 -5.13
C SER A 184 -23.11 5.47 -6.66
N ASP A 185 -22.41 4.52 -7.28
CA ASP A 185 -22.32 4.40 -8.74
C ASP A 185 -23.64 3.83 -9.32
N ASP A 186 -24.35 2.95 -8.58
CA ASP A 186 -25.69 2.47 -8.97
C ASP A 186 -26.71 3.61 -9.08
N ARG A 187 -26.85 4.45 -8.03
CA ARG A 187 -27.71 5.65 -8.11
C ARG A 187 -27.28 6.61 -9.21
N LEU A 188 -25.96 6.83 -9.37
CA LEU A 188 -25.46 7.75 -10.40
C LEU A 188 -25.76 7.26 -11.82
N MET A 189 -25.72 5.95 -12.08
CA MET A 189 -26.16 5.36 -13.35
C MET A 189 -27.67 5.42 -13.56
N GLN A 190 -28.49 5.44 -12.50
CA GLN A 190 -29.94 5.63 -12.60
C GLN A 190 -30.33 7.10 -12.87
N GLU A 191 -29.61 8.07 -12.29
CA GLU A 191 -30.01 9.49 -12.29
C GLU A 191 -29.24 10.38 -13.28
N ALA A 192 -27.99 10.04 -13.61
CA ALA A 192 -27.11 10.87 -14.43
C ALA A 192 -26.58 10.12 -15.67
N CYS A 193 -27.39 9.20 -16.21
CA CYS A 193 -27.03 8.34 -17.33
C CYS A 193 -26.61 9.13 -18.60
N ASP A 194 -27.32 10.20 -18.95
CA ASP A 194 -26.97 11.03 -20.12
C ASP A 194 -25.66 11.81 -19.89
N GLU A 195 -25.38 12.33 -18.69
CA GLU A 195 -24.09 12.95 -18.35
C GLU A 195 -22.94 11.96 -18.37
N ILE A 196 -23.12 10.73 -17.85
CA ILE A 196 -22.13 9.65 -17.98
C ILE A 196 -21.85 9.38 -19.45
N VAL A 197 -22.88 9.27 -20.29
CA VAL A 197 -22.74 8.99 -21.73
C VAL A 197 -22.10 10.15 -22.50
N ARG A 198 -22.35 11.42 -22.14
CA ARG A 198 -21.56 12.56 -22.66
C ARG A 198 -20.08 12.45 -22.28
N GLY A 199 -19.79 11.97 -21.08
CA GLY A 199 -18.43 11.65 -20.62
C GLY A 199 -17.77 10.54 -21.46
N ILE A 200 -18.53 9.48 -21.77
CA ILE A 200 -18.09 8.39 -22.66
C ILE A 200 -17.79 8.93 -24.08
N ALA A 201 -18.63 9.84 -24.60
CA ALA A 201 -18.41 10.46 -25.91
C ALA A 201 -17.10 11.29 -25.96
N ILE A 202 -16.78 12.02 -24.89
CA ILE A 202 -15.49 12.73 -24.78
C ILE A 202 -14.31 11.74 -24.75
N ILE A 203 -14.42 10.63 -23.99
CA ILE A 203 -13.36 9.61 -23.95
C ILE A 203 -13.22 8.94 -25.34
N HIS A 204 -14.31 8.74 -26.07
CA HIS A 204 -14.29 8.26 -27.45
C HIS A 204 -13.60 9.26 -28.41
N GLN A 205 -13.88 10.56 -28.31
CA GLN A 205 -13.20 11.61 -29.09
C GLN A 205 -11.69 11.65 -28.80
N LEU A 206 -11.27 11.40 -27.56
CA LEU A 206 -9.86 11.39 -27.15
C LEU A 206 -9.08 10.14 -27.58
N LEU A 207 -9.72 8.96 -27.59
CA LEU A 207 -9.04 7.66 -27.74
C LEU A 207 -9.41 6.88 -29.00
N ASN A 208 -10.50 7.24 -29.67
CA ASN A 208 -11.09 6.56 -30.84
C ASN A 208 -11.13 5.01 -30.73
N PRO A 209 -11.69 4.43 -29.64
CA PRO A 209 -11.66 3.00 -29.40
C PRO A 209 -12.58 2.23 -30.36
N LYS A 210 -12.17 1.02 -30.74
CA LYS A 210 -12.98 0.15 -31.64
C LYS A 210 -14.28 -0.31 -30.99
N ARG A 211 -14.30 -0.46 -29.65
CA ARG A 211 -15.48 -0.83 -28.86
C ARG A 211 -15.50 -0.14 -27.50
N ILE A 212 -16.71 0.07 -26.98
CA ILE A 212 -17.00 0.55 -25.63
C ILE A 212 -17.96 -0.43 -24.93
N ILE A 213 -17.57 -0.92 -23.76
CA ILE A 213 -18.43 -1.73 -22.88
C ILE A 213 -18.75 -0.92 -21.63
N VAL A 214 -20.02 -0.70 -21.31
CA VAL A 214 -20.45 -0.30 -19.96
C VAL A 214 -20.75 -1.56 -19.17
N ALA A 215 -19.91 -1.90 -18.20
CA ALA A 215 -20.05 -3.12 -17.41
C ALA A 215 -20.79 -2.83 -16.09
N ILE A 216 -21.89 -3.55 -15.85
CA ILE A 216 -22.77 -3.38 -14.70
C ILE A 216 -23.18 -4.78 -14.20
N GLU A 217 -23.30 -4.95 -12.88
CA GLU A 217 -23.73 -6.22 -12.29
C GLU A 217 -25.22 -6.50 -12.51
N ASP A 218 -25.56 -7.78 -12.64
CA ASP A 218 -26.92 -8.27 -12.87
C ASP A 218 -27.92 -7.95 -11.75
N ASN A 219 -27.45 -7.62 -10.53
CA ASN A 219 -28.28 -7.12 -9.44
C ASN A 219 -28.77 -5.66 -9.60
N LYS A 220 -28.38 -4.93 -10.66
CA LYS A 220 -28.74 -3.50 -10.86
C LYS A 220 -29.63 -3.25 -12.10
N PRO A 221 -30.81 -3.88 -12.22
CA PRO A 221 -31.63 -3.81 -13.44
C PRO A 221 -32.01 -2.37 -13.84
N LYS A 222 -32.30 -1.48 -12.87
CA LYS A 222 -32.63 -0.07 -13.14
C LYS A 222 -31.45 0.72 -13.75
N ALA A 223 -30.25 0.57 -13.20
CA ALA A 223 -29.06 1.23 -13.76
C ALA A 223 -28.75 0.72 -15.16
N ILE A 224 -28.93 -0.58 -15.40
CA ILE A 224 -28.76 -1.16 -16.73
C ILE A 224 -29.78 -0.60 -17.72
N GLU A 225 -31.06 -0.57 -17.37
CA GLU A 225 -32.14 -0.01 -18.19
C GLU A 225 -31.88 1.46 -18.56
N GLN A 226 -31.51 2.30 -17.59
CA GLN A 226 -31.20 3.72 -17.85
C GLN A 226 -29.94 3.91 -18.70
N MET A 227 -28.88 3.12 -18.49
CA MET A 227 -27.68 3.18 -19.31
C MET A 227 -27.89 2.61 -20.73
N GLU A 228 -28.70 1.56 -20.89
CA GLU A 228 -29.14 1.05 -22.21
C GLU A 228 -29.94 2.15 -22.95
N HIS A 229 -30.86 2.83 -22.28
CA HIS A 229 -31.61 3.95 -22.86
C HIS A 229 -30.74 5.17 -23.21
N ALA A 230 -29.82 5.59 -22.33
CA ALA A 230 -28.94 6.74 -22.59
C ALA A 230 -27.98 6.49 -23.76
N LEU A 231 -27.42 5.28 -23.88
CA LEU A 231 -26.61 4.90 -25.05
C LEU A 231 -27.44 4.94 -26.34
N ASN A 232 -28.68 4.44 -26.32
CA ASN A 232 -29.58 4.46 -27.48
C ASN A 232 -30.03 5.89 -27.90
N ARG A 233 -29.93 6.89 -27.01
CA ARG A 233 -30.16 8.32 -27.32
C ARG A 233 -28.89 9.06 -27.76
N SER A 234 -27.73 8.44 -27.69
CA SER A 234 -26.43 9.11 -27.81
C SER A 234 -25.99 9.34 -29.27
N GLN A 235 -25.04 10.26 -29.45
CA GLN A 235 -24.37 10.51 -30.72
C GLN A 235 -23.13 9.60 -30.93
N LEU A 236 -22.93 8.56 -30.11
CA LEU A 236 -21.85 7.59 -30.30
C LEU A 236 -22.08 6.78 -31.58
N PRO A 237 -21.03 6.32 -32.29
CA PRO A 237 -21.20 5.52 -33.50
C PRO A 237 -22.00 4.23 -33.23
N ASN A 238 -22.97 3.94 -34.10
CA ASN A 238 -23.81 2.74 -34.00
C ASN A 238 -22.95 1.47 -33.85
N HIS A 239 -23.33 0.62 -32.89
CA HIS A 239 -22.62 -0.61 -32.51
C HIS A 239 -21.19 -0.44 -31.95
N CYS A 240 -20.71 0.79 -31.71
CA CYS A 240 -19.46 1.01 -30.96
C CYS A 240 -19.66 0.74 -29.45
N ALA A 241 -20.77 1.22 -28.88
CA ALA A 241 -21.06 1.19 -27.44
C ALA A 241 -22.26 0.30 -27.06
N ARG A 242 -22.22 -0.27 -25.86
CA ARG A 242 -23.21 -1.22 -25.33
C ARG A 242 -23.05 -1.46 -23.83
N VAL A 243 -24.11 -1.95 -23.17
CA VAL A 243 -24.04 -2.45 -21.78
C VAL A 243 -23.73 -3.95 -21.76
N ASN A 244 -22.85 -4.38 -20.86
CA ASN A 244 -22.66 -5.78 -20.47
C ASN A 244 -23.16 -5.99 -19.05
N LYS A 245 -24.16 -6.87 -18.92
CA LYS A 245 -24.63 -7.43 -17.64
C LYS A 245 -23.59 -8.47 -17.20
N ILE A 246 -23.00 -8.34 -16.01
CA ILE A 246 -22.03 -9.31 -15.47
C ILE A 246 -22.52 -9.95 -14.16
N PRO A 247 -22.04 -11.15 -13.78
CA PRO A 247 -22.48 -11.80 -12.55
C PRO A 247 -22.09 -11.02 -11.29
N THR A 248 -23.03 -10.84 -10.36
CA THR A 248 -22.78 -10.29 -9.03
C THR A 248 -21.85 -11.22 -8.23
N LEU A 249 -20.56 -10.88 -8.23
CA LEU A 249 -19.48 -11.63 -7.58
C LEU A 249 -18.44 -10.62 -7.09
N TYR A 250 -18.04 -10.71 -5.82
CA TYR A 250 -17.01 -9.83 -5.28
C TYR A 250 -15.61 -10.50 -5.38
N PRO A 251 -14.55 -9.85 -5.89
CA PRO A 251 -14.44 -8.43 -6.28
C PRO A 251 -14.36 -8.27 -7.81
N SER A 252 -15.45 -8.55 -8.53
CA SER A 252 -15.49 -8.44 -10.00
C SER A 252 -15.17 -7.03 -10.54
N GLY A 253 -15.41 -5.97 -9.75
CA GLY A 253 -15.13 -4.58 -10.10
C GLY A 253 -13.65 -4.19 -10.07
N GLY A 254 -12.76 -5.07 -9.59
CA GLY A 254 -11.31 -4.86 -9.65
C GLY A 254 -10.82 -4.80 -11.11
N GLU A 255 -9.96 -3.84 -11.45
CA GLU A 255 -9.59 -3.55 -12.85
C GLU A 255 -9.11 -4.79 -13.63
N LYS A 256 -8.26 -5.64 -13.03
CA LYS A 256 -7.78 -6.88 -13.66
C LYS A 256 -8.87 -7.94 -13.79
N GLN A 257 -9.70 -8.10 -12.75
CA GLN A 257 -10.80 -9.07 -12.71
C GLN A 257 -11.86 -8.72 -13.76
N LEU A 258 -12.23 -7.44 -13.88
CA LEU A 258 -13.21 -6.98 -14.86
C LEU A 258 -12.74 -7.20 -16.30
N ILE A 259 -11.46 -6.92 -16.59
CA ILE A 259 -10.84 -7.23 -17.89
C ILE A 259 -10.95 -8.73 -18.17
N GLN A 260 -10.62 -9.59 -17.20
CA GLN A 260 -10.69 -11.03 -17.38
C GLN A 260 -12.13 -11.52 -17.61
N ILE A 261 -13.14 -11.00 -16.88
CA ILE A 261 -14.57 -11.30 -17.09
C ILE A 261 -15.03 -10.94 -18.51
N LEU A 262 -14.55 -9.81 -19.05
CA LEU A 262 -15.04 -9.22 -20.32
C LEU A 262 -14.22 -9.62 -21.56
N THR A 263 -13.04 -10.24 -21.39
CA THR A 263 -12.13 -10.54 -22.52
C THR A 263 -11.47 -11.92 -22.46
N GLY A 264 -11.51 -12.58 -21.30
CA GLY A 264 -10.70 -13.78 -21.04
C GLY A 264 -9.20 -13.54 -20.91
N GLN A 265 -8.72 -12.30 -21.03
CA GLN A 265 -7.31 -11.95 -20.90
C GLN A 265 -6.95 -11.58 -19.45
N GLU A 266 -5.74 -11.95 -19.03
CA GLU A 266 -5.17 -11.56 -17.75
C GLU A 266 -4.15 -10.44 -17.95
N VAL A 267 -4.20 -9.39 -17.11
CA VAL A 267 -3.21 -8.31 -17.11
C VAL A 267 -1.97 -8.77 -16.32
N PRO A 268 -0.78 -8.95 -16.95
CA PRO A 268 0.39 -9.52 -16.28
C PRO A 268 0.85 -8.76 -15.03
N SER A 269 1.64 -9.42 -14.17
CA SER A 269 2.31 -8.75 -13.05
C SER A 269 3.19 -7.60 -13.57
N GLY A 270 3.09 -6.44 -12.92
CA GLY A 270 3.80 -5.21 -13.33
C GLY A 270 3.34 -4.54 -14.63
N ALA A 271 2.42 -5.14 -15.39
CA ALA A 271 1.84 -4.54 -16.60
C ALA A 271 0.59 -3.70 -16.29
N ILE A 272 0.28 -2.75 -17.18
CA ILE A 272 -0.95 -1.94 -17.16
C ILE A 272 -1.91 -2.35 -18.28
N PRO A 273 -3.24 -2.17 -18.14
CA PRO A 273 -4.22 -2.53 -19.17
C PRO A 273 -3.96 -1.92 -20.55
N ALA A 274 -3.41 -0.70 -20.61
CA ALA A 274 -3.10 -0.02 -21.86
C ALA A 274 -2.11 -0.81 -22.74
N ASN A 275 -1.25 -1.66 -22.14
CA ASN A 275 -0.33 -2.53 -22.89
C ASN A 275 -1.06 -3.66 -23.65
N LEU A 276 -2.34 -3.91 -23.36
CA LEU A 276 -3.23 -4.82 -24.07
C LEU A 276 -4.19 -4.07 -25.03
N GLY A 277 -4.04 -2.75 -25.15
CA GLY A 277 -5.01 -1.90 -25.86
C GLY A 277 -6.34 -1.73 -25.11
N ILE A 278 -6.35 -1.88 -23.78
CA ILE A 278 -7.57 -1.79 -22.96
C ILE A 278 -7.45 -0.61 -21.99
N LEU A 279 -8.51 0.20 -21.87
CA LEU A 279 -8.61 1.25 -20.85
C LEU A 279 -9.88 1.09 -20.03
N VAL A 280 -9.76 1.08 -18.70
CA VAL A 280 -10.90 0.95 -17.77
C VAL A 280 -11.14 2.28 -17.06
N GLN A 281 -12.38 2.79 -17.06
CA GLN A 281 -12.74 4.06 -16.42
C GLN A 281 -14.04 3.93 -15.63
N ASN A 282 -14.05 4.32 -14.35
CA ASN A 282 -15.25 4.26 -13.50
C ASN A 282 -16.34 5.27 -13.96
N VAL A 283 -17.62 4.90 -13.83
CA VAL A 283 -18.79 5.71 -14.24
C VAL A 283 -18.81 7.10 -13.62
N GLY A 284 -18.56 7.23 -12.31
CA GLY A 284 -18.43 8.53 -11.65
C GLY A 284 -17.33 9.41 -12.25
N THR A 285 -16.25 8.81 -12.75
CA THR A 285 -15.19 9.58 -13.44
C THR A 285 -15.63 10.04 -14.84
N ALA A 286 -16.41 9.22 -15.58
CA ALA A 286 -16.99 9.63 -16.85
C ALA A 286 -17.95 10.81 -16.68
N TYR A 287 -18.82 10.76 -15.67
CA TYR A 287 -19.64 11.90 -15.24
C TYR A 287 -18.78 13.15 -14.98
N SER A 288 -17.72 13.05 -14.17
CA SER A 288 -16.83 14.19 -13.88
C SER A 288 -16.11 14.74 -15.12
N ILE A 289 -15.76 13.90 -16.10
CA ILE A 289 -15.19 14.33 -17.39
C ILE A 289 -16.21 15.17 -18.17
N ALA A 290 -17.48 14.77 -18.20
CA ALA A 290 -18.54 15.55 -18.87
C ALA A 290 -18.66 16.94 -18.24
N GLN A 291 -18.74 17.02 -16.92
CA GLN A 291 -18.86 18.29 -16.19
C GLN A 291 -17.63 19.20 -16.40
N ALA A 292 -16.41 18.63 -16.39
CA ALA A 292 -15.17 19.36 -16.65
C ALA A 292 -15.08 19.93 -18.07
N VAL A 293 -15.55 19.21 -19.09
CA VAL A 293 -15.44 19.68 -20.48
C VAL A 293 -16.59 20.62 -20.82
N TYR A 294 -17.84 20.21 -20.60
CA TYR A 294 -19.03 20.98 -20.98
C TYR A 294 -19.25 22.25 -20.17
N ARG A 295 -18.86 22.29 -18.89
CA ARG A 295 -19.14 23.42 -17.98
C ARG A 295 -17.89 24.06 -17.36
N ASN A 296 -16.70 23.53 -17.67
CA ASN A 296 -15.45 23.83 -16.97
C ASN A 296 -15.55 23.61 -15.44
N MET A 297 -16.41 22.70 -15.01
CA MET A 297 -16.74 22.47 -13.61
C MET A 297 -15.66 21.59 -12.93
N PRO A 298 -15.01 22.06 -11.85
CA PRO A 298 -13.99 21.29 -11.15
C PRO A 298 -14.58 20.14 -10.32
N LEU A 299 -13.76 19.13 -10.04
CA LEU A 299 -14.08 18.05 -9.11
C LEU A 299 -14.01 18.56 -7.66
N ILE A 300 -15.12 19.21 -7.25
CA ILE A 300 -15.35 19.73 -5.90
C ILE A 300 -16.37 18.92 -5.08
N GLU A 301 -17.12 18.02 -5.71
CA GLU A 301 -18.12 17.17 -5.05
C GLU A 301 -18.18 15.79 -5.70
N ARG A 302 -18.71 14.81 -4.98
CA ARG A 302 -19.02 13.47 -5.52
C ARG A 302 -20.22 12.85 -4.81
N VAL A 303 -20.78 11.80 -5.41
CA VAL A 303 -21.74 10.93 -4.71
C VAL A 303 -21.01 10.11 -3.65
N VAL A 304 -21.61 10.06 -2.45
CA VAL A 304 -21.18 9.24 -1.32
C VAL A 304 -22.39 8.51 -0.74
N THR A 305 -22.26 7.20 -0.51
CA THR A 305 -23.27 6.41 0.21
C THR A 305 -23.10 6.59 1.72
N LEU A 306 -24.19 6.89 2.44
CA LEU A 306 -24.27 6.92 3.91
C LEU A 306 -25.21 5.81 4.37
N THR A 307 -24.72 4.85 5.16
CA THR A 307 -25.39 3.54 5.34
C THR A 307 -24.92 2.77 6.59
N GLY A 308 -25.63 1.70 6.95
CA GLY A 308 -25.47 0.92 8.19
C GLY A 308 -26.60 1.17 9.19
N GLN A 309 -26.81 0.25 10.15
CA GLN A 309 -27.93 0.30 11.10
C GLN A 309 -27.86 1.43 12.12
N ASN A 310 -26.67 1.98 12.39
CA ASN A 310 -26.53 3.17 13.23
C ASN A 310 -26.91 4.47 12.49
N VAL A 311 -27.42 4.39 11.25
CA VAL A 311 -27.90 5.53 10.45
C VAL A 311 -29.42 5.63 10.49
N ALA A 312 -29.98 6.76 10.90
CA ALA A 312 -31.44 6.96 10.81
C ALA A 312 -31.92 7.35 9.41
N LYS A 313 -31.07 8.00 8.61
CA LYS A 313 -31.39 8.53 7.28
C LYS A 313 -30.41 8.03 6.19
N PRO A 314 -30.33 6.71 5.94
CA PRO A 314 -29.43 6.15 4.94
C PRO A 314 -29.84 6.59 3.53
N GLY A 315 -28.86 6.65 2.62
CA GLY A 315 -29.07 7.13 1.26
C GLY A 315 -27.77 7.46 0.54
N ASN A 316 -27.89 8.09 -0.63
CA ASN A 316 -26.76 8.62 -1.38
C ASN A 316 -26.85 10.14 -1.43
N TYR A 317 -25.70 10.81 -1.30
CA TYR A 317 -25.64 12.26 -1.18
C TYR A 317 -24.56 12.84 -2.09
N TRP A 318 -24.85 13.98 -2.72
CA TRP A 318 -23.85 14.87 -3.29
C TRP A 318 -23.11 15.57 -2.15
N VAL A 319 -21.89 15.13 -1.88
CA VAL A 319 -21.04 15.60 -0.79
C VAL A 319 -19.89 16.45 -1.36
N PRO A 320 -19.71 17.70 -0.92
CA PRO A 320 -18.54 18.48 -1.28
C PRO A 320 -17.27 17.89 -0.65
N ILE A 321 -16.21 17.80 -1.43
CA ILE A 321 -14.90 17.29 -1.02
C ILE A 321 -14.32 18.25 0.04
N GLY A 322 -13.89 17.69 1.17
CA GLY A 322 -13.45 18.46 2.33
C GLY A 322 -14.49 18.62 3.44
N THR A 323 -15.73 18.11 3.27
CA THR A 323 -16.70 18.03 4.37
C THR A 323 -16.11 17.17 5.50
N PRO A 324 -16.05 17.62 6.77
CA PRO A 324 -15.62 16.79 7.91
C PRO A 324 -16.58 15.61 8.11
N VAL A 325 -16.08 14.41 8.40
CA VAL A 325 -16.92 13.19 8.54
C VAL A 325 -17.98 13.37 9.64
N GLU A 326 -17.66 14.07 10.73
CA GLU A 326 -18.57 14.48 11.81
C GLU A 326 -19.87 15.12 11.28
N HIS A 327 -19.80 16.05 10.33
CA HIS A 327 -20.98 16.69 9.71
C HIS A 327 -21.86 15.70 8.93
N LEU A 328 -21.28 14.64 8.37
CA LEU A 328 -22.06 13.57 7.75
C LEU A 328 -22.73 12.68 8.79
N LEU A 329 -22.15 12.48 9.99
CA LEU A 329 -22.81 11.76 11.09
C LEU A 329 -24.05 12.53 11.56
N GLU A 330 -23.97 13.87 11.66
CA GLU A 330 -25.12 14.72 11.99
C GLU A 330 -26.23 14.64 10.94
N VAL A 331 -25.90 14.85 9.65
CA VAL A 331 -26.89 14.83 8.55
C VAL A 331 -27.51 13.44 8.36
N ALA A 332 -26.73 12.37 8.53
CA ALA A 332 -27.20 10.99 8.47
C ALA A 332 -28.02 10.59 9.73
N GLN A 333 -28.03 11.45 10.76
CA GLN A 333 -28.65 11.22 12.06
C GLN A 333 -28.12 9.92 12.69
N PHE A 334 -26.81 9.89 12.92
CA PHE A 334 -26.10 8.79 13.56
C PHE A 334 -26.63 8.49 14.97
N ARG A 335 -26.71 7.20 15.30
CA ARG A 335 -27.31 6.65 16.54
C ARG A 335 -26.34 5.80 17.36
N GLY A 336 -25.11 5.60 16.88
CA GLY A 336 -24.06 4.93 17.65
C GLY A 336 -23.62 5.78 18.85
N ASP A 337 -22.86 5.17 19.76
CA ASP A 337 -22.15 5.91 20.79
C ASP A 337 -20.85 6.50 20.24
N THR A 338 -20.05 7.16 21.09
CA THR A 338 -18.76 7.76 20.69
C THR A 338 -17.65 6.73 20.38
N ASN A 339 -17.87 5.43 20.64
CA ASN A 339 -16.92 4.37 20.34
C ASN A 339 -17.32 3.52 19.12
N ALA A 340 -18.57 3.65 18.65
CA ALA A 340 -19.08 2.91 17.51
C ALA A 340 -18.24 3.20 16.24
N PRO A 341 -17.84 2.17 15.48
CA PRO A 341 -16.90 2.32 14.38
C PRO A 341 -17.50 3.13 13.23
N VAL A 342 -16.70 4.05 12.67
CA VAL A 342 -17.00 4.73 11.41
C VAL A 342 -16.03 4.19 10.35
N ILE A 343 -16.56 3.54 9.33
CA ILE A 343 -15.78 2.87 8.28
C ILE A 343 -15.83 3.69 6.99
N ILE A 344 -14.67 3.95 6.40
CA ILE A 344 -14.53 4.62 5.11
C ILE A 344 -14.40 3.56 4.01
N GLY A 345 -15.28 3.63 3.01
CA GLY A 345 -15.51 2.55 2.04
C GLY A 345 -16.56 1.56 2.54
N GLY A 346 -16.46 0.30 2.11
CA GLY A 346 -17.29 -0.82 2.55
C GLY A 346 -16.53 -1.81 3.44
N PRO A 347 -17.19 -2.89 3.91
CA PRO A 347 -16.65 -3.78 4.94
C PRO A 347 -15.48 -4.67 4.46
N MET A 348 -15.26 -4.82 3.14
CA MET A 348 -14.23 -5.70 2.59
C MET A 348 -12.90 -4.99 2.31
N MET A 349 -12.95 -3.82 1.65
CA MET A 349 -11.75 -3.05 1.29
C MET A 349 -11.47 -1.85 2.21
N GLY A 350 -12.47 -1.40 2.98
CA GLY A 350 -12.41 -0.19 3.78
C GLY A 350 -11.47 -0.25 4.99
N TYR A 351 -11.63 0.74 5.86
CA TYR A 351 -10.93 0.86 7.13
C TYR A 351 -11.74 1.69 8.13
N MET A 352 -11.56 1.40 9.43
CA MET A 352 -12.06 2.26 10.50
C MET A 352 -11.29 3.59 10.53
N LEU A 353 -12.00 4.69 10.68
CA LEU A 353 -11.46 6.04 10.76
C LEU A 353 -11.15 6.39 12.23
N PRO A 354 -9.89 6.71 12.62
CA PRO A 354 -9.56 7.01 14.01
C PRO A 354 -10.05 8.37 14.52
N ASP A 355 -10.37 9.30 13.63
CA ASP A 355 -10.76 10.68 13.93
C ASP A 355 -11.84 11.15 12.93
N VAL A 356 -13.04 11.43 13.44
CA VAL A 356 -14.19 11.88 12.63
C VAL A 356 -14.09 13.34 12.18
N ALA A 357 -13.12 14.11 12.71
CA ALA A 357 -12.80 15.43 12.20
C ALA A 357 -12.06 15.37 10.84
N ALA A 358 -11.63 14.19 10.39
CA ALA A 358 -10.99 14.02 9.08
C ALA A 358 -11.98 14.29 7.91
N PRO A 359 -11.53 14.91 6.80
CA PRO A 359 -12.40 15.26 5.67
C PRO A 359 -12.72 14.12 4.69
N ILE A 360 -13.91 14.15 4.09
CA ILE A 360 -14.25 13.38 2.88
C ILE A 360 -13.32 13.77 1.72
N THR A 361 -12.77 12.78 1.01
CA THR A 361 -11.80 12.99 -0.09
C THR A 361 -12.37 12.60 -1.46
N LYS A 362 -11.65 12.92 -2.55
CA LYS A 362 -11.96 12.44 -3.91
C LYS A 362 -12.14 10.90 -4.00
N GLY A 363 -11.41 10.14 -3.17
CA GLY A 363 -11.49 8.67 -3.14
C GLY A 363 -12.62 8.09 -2.28
N THR A 364 -13.26 8.89 -1.42
CA THR A 364 -14.26 8.43 -0.45
C THR A 364 -15.62 8.24 -1.12
N ASN A 365 -16.02 6.99 -1.41
CA ASN A 365 -17.32 6.66 -2.02
C ASN A 365 -18.42 6.26 -1.02
N CYS A 366 -18.05 5.87 0.20
CA CYS A 366 -18.98 5.43 1.23
C CYS A 366 -18.48 5.83 2.63
N VAL A 367 -19.42 6.14 3.52
CA VAL A 367 -19.24 6.13 4.97
C VAL A 367 -20.23 5.11 5.54
N LEU A 368 -19.69 4.00 6.02
CA LEU A 368 -20.43 2.91 6.65
C LEU A 368 -20.39 3.09 8.17
N MET A 369 -21.56 3.11 8.78
CA MET A 369 -21.81 3.32 10.21
C MET A 369 -22.59 2.09 10.73
N PRO A 370 -21.90 0.94 10.92
CA PRO A 370 -22.56 -0.31 11.23
C PRO A 370 -22.97 -0.38 12.70
N SER A 371 -23.93 -1.25 13.02
CA SER A 371 -24.16 -1.70 14.40
C SER A 371 -23.15 -2.79 14.81
N GLU A 372 -23.04 -3.06 16.12
CA GLU A 372 -22.30 -4.21 16.67
C GLU A 372 -22.79 -5.57 16.12
N GLN A 373 -23.98 -5.61 15.51
CA GLN A 373 -24.57 -6.80 14.90
C GLN A 373 -24.24 -6.93 13.40
N GLU A 374 -23.86 -5.83 12.73
CA GLU A 374 -23.41 -5.83 11.33
C GLU A 374 -21.90 -6.04 11.22
N VAL A 375 -21.14 -5.44 12.11
CA VAL A 375 -19.70 -5.66 12.28
C VAL A 375 -19.47 -6.10 13.72
N ALA A 376 -19.52 -7.41 13.92
CA ALA A 376 -19.19 -8.03 15.19
C ALA A 376 -17.76 -7.64 15.63
N PRO A 377 -17.49 -7.49 16.94
CA PRO A 377 -16.14 -7.25 17.42
C PRO A 377 -15.21 -8.39 16.96
N PRO A 378 -13.97 -8.09 16.55
CA PRO A 378 -13.09 -9.08 15.93
C PRO A 378 -12.81 -10.25 16.89
N SER A 379 -13.13 -11.46 16.45
CA SER A 379 -12.72 -12.70 17.11
C SER A 379 -11.20 -12.72 17.36
N PRO A 380 -10.74 -13.32 18.47
CA PRO A 380 -9.30 -13.51 18.68
C PRO A 380 -8.70 -14.43 17.61
N GLU A 381 -7.63 -13.99 16.94
CA GLU A 381 -6.95 -14.75 15.86
C GLU A 381 -6.62 -16.19 16.31
N GLN A 382 -7.18 -17.18 15.61
CA GLN A 382 -6.91 -18.60 15.89
C GLN A 382 -5.76 -19.16 15.02
N PRO A 383 -5.04 -20.20 15.49
CA PRO A 383 -3.96 -20.81 14.71
C PRO A 383 -4.45 -21.38 13.37
N CYS A 384 -3.78 -21.03 12.28
CA CYS A 384 -4.16 -21.45 10.92
C CYS A 384 -4.23 -22.98 10.75
N ILE A 385 -5.45 -23.52 10.66
CA ILE A 385 -5.73 -24.96 10.49
C ILE A 385 -5.39 -25.53 9.09
N ARG A 386 -4.91 -24.68 8.18
CA ARG A 386 -4.49 -25.04 6.80
C ARG A 386 -5.60 -25.59 5.87
N CYS A 387 -6.86 -25.23 6.07
CA CYS A 387 -8.00 -25.66 5.22
C CYS A 387 -7.84 -25.39 3.71
N GLY A 388 -7.15 -24.31 3.34
CA GLY A 388 -6.86 -23.95 1.94
C GLY A 388 -7.90 -23.03 1.26
N GLU A 389 -9.05 -22.78 1.89
CA GLU A 389 -10.14 -21.94 1.37
C GLU A 389 -9.66 -20.54 0.95
N CYS A 390 -8.79 -19.93 1.76
CA CYS A 390 -8.17 -18.64 1.45
C CYS A 390 -7.47 -18.57 0.07
N ALA A 391 -6.91 -19.69 -0.41
CA ALA A 391 -6.31 -19.78 -1.74
C ALA A 391 -7.35 -20.02 -2.85
N GLN A 392 -8.41 -20.80 -2.56
CA GLN A 392 -9.51 -21.02 -3.51
C GLN A 392 -10.29 -19.73 -3.77
N ALA A 393 -10.55 -18.93 -2.73
CA ALA A 393 -11.24 -17.65 -2.83
C ALA A 393 -10.38 -16.51 -3.40
N CYS A 394 -9.08 -16.71 -3.66
CA CYS A 394 -8.18 -15.63 -4.08
C CYS A 394 -8.34 -15.26 -5.57
N PRO A 395 -8.88 -14.07 -5.90
CA PRO A 395 -9.11 -13.66 -7.30
C PRO A 395 -7.83 -13.25 -8.06
N ALA A 396 -6.68 -13.37 -7.40
CA ALA A 396 -5.35 -13.17 -7.97
C ALA A 396 -4.50 -14.46 -7.97
N GLN A 397 -5.10 -15.62 -7.67
CA GLN A 397 -4.45 -16.94 -7.64
C GLN A 397 -3.16 -17.03 -6.79
N LEU A 398 -3.02 -16.17 -5.79
CA LEU A 398 -1.89 -16.17 -4.87
C LEU A 398 -1.97 -17.34 -3.87
N LEU A 399 -0.95 -17.46 -3.01
CA LEU A 399 -0.94 -18.41 -1.89
C LEU A 399 -1.02 -17.68 -0.53
N PRO A 400 -2.19 -17.21 -0.08
CA PRO A 400 -2.35 -16.44 1.15
C PRO A 400 -1.70 -17.07 2.39
N GLN A 401 -1.76 -18.40 2.52
CA GLN A 401 -1.11 -19.13 3.62
C GLN A 401 0.42 -18.89 3.68
N GLN A 402 1.11 -18.95 2.54
CA GLN A 402 2.56 -18.74 2.47
C GLN A 402 2.90 -17.25 2.67
N LEU A 403 2.12 -16.36 2.05
CA LEU A 403 2.23 -14.92 2.25
C LEU A 403 2.05 -14.53 3.73
N PHE A 404 1.11 -15.16 4.43
CA PHE A 404 0.83 -14.92 5.84
C PHE A 404 1.96 -15.39 6.74
N TRP A 405 2.48 -16.61 6.55
CA TRP A 405 3.60 -17.09 7.35
C TRP A 405 4.85 -16.21 7.18
N HIS A 406 5.17 -15.79 5.95
CA HIS A 406 6.29 -14.88 5.73
C HIS A 406 6.02 -13.45 6.25
N ALA A 407 4.81 -12.90 6.10
CA ALA A 407 4.46 -11.59 6.65
C ALA A 407 4.48 -11.56 8.18
N LYS A 408 3.91 -12.58 8.84
CA LYS A 408 3.89 -12.73 10.31
C LYS A 408 5.28 -13.02 10.89
N ALA A 409 6.15 -13.69 10.14
CA ALA A 409 7.57 -13.86 10.47
C ALA A 409 8.48 -12.68 10.07
N GLN A 410 7.91 -11.59 9.52
CA GLN A 410 8.63 -10.41 9.00
C GLN A 410 9.65 -10.71 7.88
N GLU A 411 9.50 -11.85 7.19
CA GLU A 411 10.32 -12.28 6.05
C GLU A 411 9.84 -11.64 4.75
N TYR A 412 9.78 -10.31 4.71
CA TYR A 412 9.10 -9.57 3.64
C TYR A 412 9.70 -9.81 2.24
N ASP A 413 11.01 -10.05 2.12
CA ASP A 413 11.66 -10.51 0.87
C ASP A 413 11.01 -11.78 0.32
N LYS A 414 10.73 -12.76 1.18
CA LYS A 414 10.10 -14.02 0.77
C LYS A 414 8.65 -13.78 0.38
N ALA A 415 7.91 -12.97 1.14
CA ALA A 415 6.55 -12.59 0.77
C ALA A 415 6.52 -11.87 -0.60
N ALA A 416 7.50 -11.00 -0.90
CA ALA A 416 7.66 -10.39 -2.21
C ALA A 416 7.93 -11.43 -3.32
N SER A 417 8.73 -12.47 -3.05
CA SER A 417 8.97 -13.59 -3.98
C SER A 417 7.75 -14.48 -4.24
N TYR A 418 6.76 -14.47 -3.32
CA TYR A 418 5.43 -15.07 -3.51
C TYR A 418 4.41 -14.07 -4.10
N ASN A 419 4.88 -13.04 -4.82
CA ASN A 419 4.09 -12.03 -5.51
C ASN A 419 3.11 -11.23 -4.62
N LEU A 420 3.49 -10.93 -3.37
CA LEU A 420 2.70 -10.05 -2.46
C LEU A 420 2.28 -8.72 -3.11
N ARG A 421 3.05 -8.21 -4.08
CA ARG A 421 2.75 -6.97 -4.81
C ARG A 421 1.49 -7.06 -5.68
N ASP A 422 1.12 -8.24 -6.20
CA ASP A 422 -0.09 -8.46 -6.98
C ASP A 422 -1.35 -8.73 -6.11
N CYS A 423 -1.20 -8.79 -4.78
CA CYS A 423 -2.36 -8.88 -3.89
C CYS A 423 -3.19 -7.59 -3.99
N ILE A 424 -4.47 -7.68 -4.32
CA ILE A 424 -5.36 -6.52 -4.45
C ILE A 424 -6.04 -6.07 -3.14
N GLU A 425 -5.66 -6.64 -1.99
CA GLU A 425 -6.18 -6.31 -0.64
C GLU A 425 -7.70 -6.46 -0.45
N CYS A 426 -8.38 -7.15 -1.37
CA CYS A 426 -9.83 -7.34 -1.40
C CYS A 426 -10.50 -8.07 -0.20
N GLY A 427 -9.81 -8.46 0.87
CA GLY A 427 -10.45 -9.13 2.02
C GLY A 427 -10.96 -10.57 1.80
N CYS A 428 -11.16 -11.04 0.57
CA CYS A 428 -11.76 -12.35 0.25
C CYS A 428 -11.15 -13.52 1.04
N CYS A 429 -9.82 -13.53 1.18
CA CYS A 429 -9.09 -14.59 1.88
C CYS A 429 -9.25 -14.54 3.42
N SER A 430 -9.51 -13.37 4.00
CA SER A 430 -9.83 -13.21 5.43
C SER A 430 -11.27 -13.60 5.71
N TYR A 431 -12.21 -13.18 4.85
CA TYR A 431 -13.64 -13.50 4.97
C TYR A 431 -13.92 -15.01 4.97
N VAL A 432 -13.17 -15.81 4.20
CA VAL A 432 -13.27 -17.28 4.20
C VAL A 432 -12.32 -17.97 5.18
N CYS A 433 -11.81 -17.28 6.20
CA CYS A 433 -10.86 -17.88 7.14
C CYS A 433 -11.59 -18.43 8.38
N PRO A 434 -11.76 -19.77 8.54
CA PRO A 434 -12.37 -20.38 9.74
C PRO A 434 -11.42 -20.36 10.97
N SER A 435 -10.57 -19.34 11.04
CA SER A 435 -9.62 -19.08 12.13
C SER A 435 -9.50 -17.57 12.41
N ASP A 436 -10.39 -16.76 11.80
CA ASP A 436 -10.50 -15.31 11.97
C ASP A 436 -9.16 -14.56 11.81
N ILE A 437 -8.35 -14.98 10.83
CA ILE A 437 -7.02 -14.39 10.59
C ILE A 437 -7.16 -13.12 9.72
N PRO A 438 -6.69 -11.94 10.19
CA PRO A 438 -6.72 -10.70 9.42
C PRO A 438 -5.57 -10.65 8.39
N LEU A 439 -5.51 -11.65 7.50
CA LEU A 439 -4.51 -11.85 6.45
C LEU A 439 -4.18 -10.55 5.68
N VAL A 440 -5.19 -9.74 5.33
CA VAL A 440 -4.99 -8.49 4.59
C VAL A 440 -4.25 -7.43 5.41
N GLU A 441 -4.40 -7.38 6.73
CA GLU A 441 -3.65 -6.44 7.59
C GLU A 441 -2.15 -6.79 7.61
N TYR A 442 -1.83 -8.07 7.79
CA TYR A 442 -0.46 -8.58 7.65
C TYR A 442 0.13 -8.23 6.27
N TYR A 443 -0.66 -8.29 5.19
CA TYR A 443 -0.23 -7.90 3.85
C TYR A 443 -0.06 -6.39 3.68
N ARG A 444 -0.96 -5.57 4.24
CA ARG A 444 -0.85 -4.10 4.28
C ARG A 444 0.43 -3.67 4.97
N VAL A 445 0.75 -4.24 6.13
CA VAL A 445 2.01 -4.01 6.86
C VAL A 445 3.22 -4.44 6.04
N ALA A 446 3.25 -5.67 5.52
CA ALA A 446 4.36 -6.20 4.73
C ALA A 446 4.61 -5.41 3.44
N LYS A 447 3.55 -4.97 2.74
CA LYS A 447 3.67 -4.05 1.59
C LYS A 447 4.17 -2.66 1.99
N SER A 448 3.81 -2.16 3.18
CA SER A 448 4.31 -0.88 3.67
C SER A 448 5.82 -0.96 3.91
N ALA A 449 6.30 -2.00 4.59
CA ALA A 449 7.73 -2.25 4.78
C ALA A 449 8.49 -2.37 3.44
N LEU A 450 7.97 -3.14 2.49
CA LEU A 450 8.57 -3.28 1.14
C LEU A 450 8.59 -1.97 0.33
N ARG A 451 7.68 -1.03 0.59
CA ARG A 451 7.69 0.31 -0.01
C ARG A 451 8.70 1.22 0.67
N GLN A 452 8.77 1.17 2.01
CA GLN A 452 9.76 1.93 2.78
C GLN A 452 11.19 1.52 2.43
N GLU A 453 11.51 0.22 2.42
CA GLU A 453 12.84 -0.27 2.05
C GLU A 453 13.23 0.13 0.62
N ALA A 454 12.28 0.07 -0.32
CA ALA A 454 12.51 0.48 -1.71
C ALA A 454 12.80 1.99 -1.83
N GLU A 455 12.12 2.84 -1.04
CA GLU A 455 12.38 4.28 -1.03
C GLU A 455 13.67 4.63 -0.28
N GLU A 456 13.96 4.00 0.86
CA GLU A 456 15.24 4.15 1.57
C GLU A 456 16.43 3.78 0.67
N LYS A 457 16.32 2.67 -0.06
CA LYS A 457 17.31 2.24 -1.06
C LYS A 457 17.45 3.25 -2.20
N LYS A 458 16.35 3.81 -2.69
CA LYS A 458 16.33 4.88 -3.72
C LYS A 458 16.96 6.17 -3.21
N GLN A 459 16.70 6.58 -1.97
CA GLN A 459 17.34 7.73 -1.35
C GLN A 459 18.83 7.49 -1.10
N ALA A 460 19.24 6.28 -0.74
CA ALA A 460 20.65 5.90 -0.64
C ALA A 460 21.37 5.95 -2.00
N GLU A 461 20.73 5.47 -3.08
CA GLU A 461 21.24 5.57 -4.45
C GLU A 461 21.39 7.04 -4.89
N LEU A 462 20.38 7.88 -4.63
CA LEU A 462 20.43 9.32 -4.92
C LEU A 462 21.48 10.06 -4.06
N ALA A 463 21.63 9.70 -2.79
CA ALA A 463 22.66 10.25 -1.91
C ALA A 463 24.07 9.87 -2.39
N LYS A 464 24.26 8.62 -2.84
CA LYS A 464 25.49 8.15 -3.47
C LYS A 464 25.78 8.93 -4.77
N GLN A 465 24.82 9.09 -5.67
CA GLN A 465 24.99 9.88 -6.90
C GLN A 465 25.38 11.34 -6.59
N ARG A 466 24.80 11.95 -5.55
CA ARG A 466 25.18 13.29 -5.05
C ARG A 466 26.60 13.31 -4.44
N PHE A 467 27.04 12.24 -3.79
CA PHE A 467 28.41 12.11 -3.28
C PHE A 467 29.44 11.92 -4.39
N ASP A 468 29.17 11.02 -5.34
CA ASP A 468 30.06 10.67 -6.45
C ASP A 468 30.25 11.89 -7.38
N SER A 469 29.17 12.60 -7.72
CA SER A 469 29.24 13.85 -8.51
C SER A 469 29.97 14.98 -7.80
N ARG A 470 29.77 15.15 -6.48
CA ARG A 470 30.53 16.10 -5.66
C ARG A 470 32.03 15.74 -5.62
N THR A 471 32.36 14.46 -5.54
CA THR A 471 33.75 13.97 -5.50
C THR A 471 34.43 14.16 -6.85
N LEU A 472 33.75 13.84 -7.96
CA LEU A 472 34.22 14.10 -9.32
C LEU A 472 34.52 15.58 -9.55
N ARG A 473 33.65 16.49 -9.09
CA ARG A 473 33.88 17.94 -9.19
C ARG A 473 35.12 18.38 -8.40
N LEU A 474 35.31 17.86 -7.18
CA LEU A 474 36.48 18.17 -6.35
C LEU A 474 37.78 17.63 -6.96
N GLU A 475 37.75 16.46 -7.61
CA GLU A 475 38.89 15.95 -8.37
C GLU A 475 39.19 16.80 -9.62
N GLN A 476 38.18 17.23 -10.37
CA GLN A 476 38.35 18.12 -11.52
C GLN A 476 38.93 19.47 -11.08
N GLU A 477 38.42 20.07 -10.01
CA GLU A 477 38.99 21.28 -9.40
C GLU A 477 40.45 21.07 -8.96
N LYS A 478 40.78 19.91 -8.37
CA LYS A 478 42.15 19.59 -7.95
C LYS A 478 43.09 19.47 -9.15
N ARG A 479 42.74 18.66 -10.15
CA ARG A 479 43.54 18.48 -11.39
C ARG A 479 43.74 19.81 -12.12
N ALA A 480 42.69 20.63 -12.25
CA ALA A 480 42.79 21.95 -12.87
C ALA A 480 43.68 22.94 -12.08
N ARG A 481 43.79 22.80 -10.74
CA ARG A 481 44.76 23.55 -9.93
C ARG A 481 46.18 23.03 -10.11
N GLU A 482 46.37 21.72 -10.17
CA GLU A 482 47.66 21.06 -10.39
C GLU A 482 48.22 21.35 -11.79
N GLU A 483 47.38 21.33 -12.83
CA GLU A 483 47.72 21.73 -14.21
C GLU A 483 48.10 23.21 -14.29
N LYS A 484 47.30 24.11 -13.69
CA LYS A 484 47.65 25.55 -13.62
C LYS A 484 48.95 25.79 -12.86
N ALA A 485 49.21 25.06 -11.79
CA ALA A 485 50.46 25.12 -11.04
C ALA A 485 51.66 24.60 -11.87
N LYS A 486 51.48 23.50 -12.62
CA LYS A 486 52.49 22.95 -13.52
C LYS A 486 52.81 23.93 -14.66
N GLN A 487 51.79 24.45 -15.35
CA GLN A 487 51.96 25.48 -16.39
C GLN A 487 52.64 26.74 -15.86
N ALA A 488 52.32 27.18 -14.64
CA ALA A 488 52.98 28.31 -14.00
C ALA A 488 54.46 28.02 -13.65
N ALA A 489 54.78 26.79 -13.22
CA ALA A 489 56.15 26.36 -12.98
C ALA A 489 56.96 26.22 -14.27
N GLU A 490 56.35 25.74 -15.36
CA GLU A 490 56.96 25.64 -16.68
C GLU A 490 57.22 27.03 -17.29
N ARG A 491 56.26 27.97 -17.17
CA ARG A 491 56.48 29.39 -17.53
C ARG A 491 57.63 30.02 -16.75
N ARG A 492 57.72 29.78 -15.43
CA ARG A 492 58.85 30.26 -14.61
C ARG A 492 60.19 29.65 -15.06
N LYS A 493 60.25 28.36 -15.36
CA LYS A 493 61.45 27.71 -15.91
C LYS A 493 61.87 28.32 -17.25
N ALA A 494 60.93 28.53 -18.17
CA ALA A 494 61.18 29.15 -19.46
C ALA A 494 61.72 30.59 -19.35
N GLN A 495 61.24 31.37 -18.37
CA GLN A 495 61.80 32.69 -18.07
C GLN A 495 63.22 32.59 -17.50
N MET A 496 63.49 31.67 -16.56
CA MET A 496 64.83 31.49 -15.97
C MET A 496 65.88 31.01 -16.98
N THR A 497 65.49 30.36 -18.08
CA THR A 497 66.41 30.03 -19.18
C THR A 497 66.75 31.21 -20.10
N GLY A 498 66.10 32.37 -19.95
CA GLY A 498 66.13 33.45 -20.94
C GLY A 498 67.16 34.58 -20.76
N SER A 499 67.69 34.84 -19.55
CA SER A 499 68.60 35.99 -19.34
C SER A 499 69.54 35.97 -18.11
N ASP A 500 69.27 35.20 -17.05
CA ASP A 500 69.89 35.46 -15.73
C ASP A 500 71.30 34.87 -15.48
N LYS A 501 71.95 34.20 -16.45
CA LYS A 501 73.31 33.65 -16.24
C LYS A 501 74.35 34.73 -15.94
N ASP A 502 74.27 35.87 -16.63
CA ASP A 502 75.22 36.98 -16.43
C ASP A 502 74.88 37.82 -15.18
N ALA A 503 73.59 37.93 -14.85
CA ALA A 503 73.13 38.66 -13.66
C ALA A 503 73.65 38.03 -12.35
N VAL A 504 73.63 36.69 -12.25
CA VAL A 504 74.15 35.97 -11.08
C VAL A 504 75.68 36.08 -10.98
N ALA A 505 76.40 36.05 -12.10
CA ALA A 505 77.85 36.26 -12.11
C ALA A 505 78.22 37.68 -11.64
N ALA A 506 77.52 38.71 -12.12
CA ALA A 506 77.70 40.10 -11.71
C ALA A 506 77.38 40.32 -10.22
N ALA A 507 76.36 39.63 -9.67
CA ALA A 507 76.02 39.68 -8.25
C ALA A 507 77.12 39.05 -7.37
N MET A 508 77.66 37.90 -7.76
CA MET A 508 78.75 37.21 -7.05
C MET A 508 80.03 38.07 -7.00
N ALA A 509 80.37 38.74 -8.11
CA ALA A 509 81.49 39.68 -8.15
C ALA A 509 81.31 40.86 -7.16
N ARG A 510 80.10 41.43 -7.06
CA ARG A 510 79.79 42.51 -6.11
C ARG A 510 79.88 42.07 -4.65
N ILE A 511 79.49 40.84 -4.32
CA ILE A 511 79.66 40.29 -2.96
C ILE A 511 81.14 40.07 -2.62
N LYS A 512 81.95 39.60 -3.58
CA LYS A 512 83.41 39.44 -3.38
C LYS A 512 84.11 40.79 -3.18
N ALA A 513 83.71 41.82 -3.92
CA ALA A 513 84.19 43.19 -3.71
C ALA A 513 83.78 43.76 -2.35
N LYS A 514 82.55 43.50 -1.89
CA LYS A 514 82.08 44.01 -0.59
C LYS A 514 82.78 43.35 0.60
N LYS A 515 83.06 42.03 0.54
CA LYS A 515 83.85 41.33 1.56
C LYS A 515 85.30 41.82 1.68
N ALA A 516 85.85 42.47 0.67
CA ALA A 516 87.17 43.11 0.75
C ALA A 516 87.15 44.52 1.38
N ALA A 517 85.97 45.04 1.74
CA ALA A 517 85.80 46.36 2.36
C ALA A 517 85.42 46.29 3.86
N ASP A 518 84.93 45.14 4.34
CA ASP A 518 84.43 44.98 5.72
C ASP A 518 85.53 44.57 6.75
N GLU A 519 86.81 44.49 6.37
CA GLU A 519 87.92 44.07 7.26
C GLU A 519 88.58 45.22 8.08
N GLN A 520 88.11 46.48 7.97
CA GLN A 520 88.59 47.60 8.80
C GLN A 520 87.46 48.46 9.39
N SER A 521 86.69 47.91 10.33
CA SER A 521 86.13 48.67 11.46
C SER A 521 85.65 47.73 12.57
N SER A 522 86.37 47.67 13.69
CA SER A 522 86.03 46.82 14.85
C SER A 522 85.80 47.64 16.12
N THR A 523 84.61 47.46 16.72
CA THR A 523 84.19 47.66 18.13
C THR A 523 82.67 47.90 18.18
N GLY A 524 81.87 47.20 18.98
CA GLY A 524 82.11 45.97 19.75
C GLY A 524 80.85 45.54 20.53
N SER A 525 80.72 44.24 20.84
CA SER A 525 79.78 43.62 21.81
C SER A 525 78.25 43.86 21.71
N THR A 526 77.35 42.90 21.99
CA THR A 526 77.40 41.42 21.99
C THR A 526 75.95 40.91 21.95
N THR A 527 75.69 39.79 21.26
CA THR A 527 74.57 38.81 21.44
C THR A 527 73.23 39.26 22.08
N ASP A 528 72.11 39.11 21.37
CA ASP A 528 71.30 37.86 21.47
C ASP A 528 70.27 37.67 20.32
N LYS A 529 69.47 36.59 20.38
CA LYS A 529 68.62 36.04 19.30
C LYS A 529 67.19 36.61 19.21
N PRO A 530 66.57 36.64 18.02
CA PRO A 530 65.19 37.09 17.85
C PRO A 530 64.13 35.97 17.93
N GLN A 531 63.39 35.88 19.04
CA GLN A 531 62.17 35.05 19.17
C GLN A 531 60.97 35.82 19.74
N ASP A 532 60.42 36.81 19.01
CA ASP A 532 59.28 37.59 19.56
C ASP A 532 58.17 38.04 18.60
N LYS A 533 58.31 37.83 17.28
CA LYS A 533 57.32 38.34 16.31
C LYS A 533 56.01 37.52 16.21
N VAL A 534 55.89 36.41 16.94
CA VAL A 534 54.67 35.59 17.01
C VAL A 534 53.85 35.90 18.27
N ALA A 535 54.49 36.13 19.41
CA ALA A 535 53.82 36.45 20.67
C ALA A 535 53.01 37.76 20.57
N ALA A 536 53.61 38.81 20.00
CA ALA A 536 52.98 40.11 19.81
C ALA A 536 51.69 40.07 18.95
N ALA A 537 51.58 39.13 18.00
CA ALA A 537 50.38 38.95 17.18
C ALA A 537 49.22 38.33 17.97
N ILE A 538 49.52 37.31 18.78
CA ILE A 538 48.53 36.58 19.59
C ILE A 538 47.99 37.47 20.73
N ALA A 539 48.85 38.31 21.33
CA ALA A 539 48.43 39.30 22.32
C ALA A 539 47.40 40.30 21.76
N ARG A 540 47.66 40.88 20.58
CA ARG A 540 46.75 41.84 19.93
C ARG A 540 45.41 41.21 19.53
N ALA A 541 45.41 39.94 19.14
CA ALA A 541 44.18 39.20 18.83
C ALA A 541 43.31 38.92 20.08
N LYS A 542 43.91 38.70 21.25
CA LYS A 542 43.18 38.56 22.52
C LYS A 542 42.63 39.90 23.02
N ALA A 543 43.44 40.97 22.99
CA ALA A 543 43.02 42.30 23.43
C ALA A 543 41.76 42.80 22.70
N LYS A 544 41.68 42.61 21.37
CA LYS A 544 40.53 43.08 20.57
C LYS A 544 39.23 42.29 20.77
N LYS A 545 39.24 41.20 21.54
CA LYS A 545 38.02 40.47 21.99
C LYS A 545 37.58 40.80 23.42
N ALA A 546 38.37 41.57 24.18
CA ALA A 546 38.02 42.02 25.52
C ALA A 546 37.28 43.38 25.53
N ALA A 547 37.34 44.14 24.44
CA ALA A 547 36.86 45.53 24.36
C ALA A 547 35.47 45.71 23.68
N GLN A 548 34.58 44.72 23.79
CA GLN A 548 33.20 44.79 23.26
C GLN A 548 32.14 44.18 24.22
N LYS A 549 32.39 44.19 25.54
CA LYS A 549 31.39 43.99 26.59
C LYS A 549 31.76 44.83 27.82
N GLY A 550 30.80 45.61 28.32
CA GLY A 550 31.05 46.80 29.15
C GLY A 550 31.33 47.99 28.22
N ASP A 551 30.66 49.14 28.34
CA ASP A 551 29.77 49.65 29.41
C ASP A 551 28.62 50.51 28.82
N ALA A 552 27.49 50.63 29.51
CA ALA A 552 26.34 51.49 29.16
C ALA A 552 25.27 51.64 30.28
N THR A 553 25.60 52.12 31.48
CA THR A 553 24.58 52.51 32.50
C THR A 553 24.93 53.76 33.34
N THR A 554 24.23 54.89 33.08
CA THR A 554 23.90 56.01 34.03
C THR A 554 25.08 56.73 34.75
N ALA A 555 25.00 57.93 35.36
CA ALA A 555 24.04 59.05 35.51
C ALA A 555 24.89 60.37 35.63
N THR A 556 24.42 61.61 35.88
CA THR A 556 23.11 62.24 36.16
C THR A 556 23.11 63.67 35.55
N GLU A 557 21.98 64.39 35.45
CA GLU A 557 21.53 65.57 36.26
C GLU A 557 21.11 66.67 35.25
N THR A 558 20.17 67.60 35.47
CA THR A 558 19.62 68.22 36.70
C THR A 558 18.14 68.64 36.49
N ALA A 559 17.38 68.92 37.57
CA ALA A 559 16.31 69.95 37.74
C ALA A 559 15.25 70.27 36.64
N GLU A 560 13.96 70.56 36.92
CA GLU A 560 13.20 70.61 38.18
C GLU A 560 11.65 70.67 37.96
N GLN A 561 10.90 70.26 38.99
CA GLN A 561 9.58 70.76 39.46
C GLN A 561 8.24 70.68 38.66
N GLN A 562 7.21 70.33 39.46
CA GLN A 562 5.78 70.74 39.46
C GLN A 562 4.69 70.08 38.58
N THR A 563 3.86 69.26 39.25
CA THR A 563 2.36 69.15 39.19
C THR A 563 1.66 68.87 37.84
N SER A 564 0.67 67.96 37.71
CA SER A 564 -0.34 67.50 38.69
C SER A 564 -0.91 66.09 38.41
N THR A 565 -1.52 65.46 39.42
CA THR A 565 -2.25 64.16 39.39
C THR A 565 -3.79 64.38 39.43
N PRO A 566 -4.71 63.39 39.59
CA PRO A 566 -4.59 61.91 39.61
C PRO A 566 -5.65 61.12 38.78
N ARG A 567 -5.40 59.81 38.53
CA ARG A 567 -6.27 58.64 38.87
C ARG A 567 -5.55 57.34 38.41
N ALA A 568 -4.89 56.55 39.26
CA ALA A 568 -5.44 55.58 40.25
C ALA A 568 -6.25 54.43 39.59
N THR A 569 -5.96 53.13 39.78
CA THR A 569 -5.02 52.39 40.67
C THR A 569 -4.75 51.00 40.05
N SER A 570 -3.49 50.54 39.92
CA SER A 570 -2.76 49.62 40.85
C SER A 570 -3.29 48.17 40.85
N ALA A 571 -2.56 47.17 40.34
CA ALA A 571 -1.42 46.42 40.93
C ALA A 571 -1.90 45.15 41.70
N ASP A 572 -1.13 44.07 41.90
CA ASP A 572 0.34 43.91 41.86
C ASP A 572 0.80 42.46 41.52
N ASN A 573 2.10 42.29 41.15
CA ASN A 573 3.02 41.11 41.12
C ASN A 573 2.51 39.64 40.98
N GLY A 574 3.25 38.68 40.41
CA GLY A 574 4.63 38.55 39.87
C GLY A 574 4.90 37.04 39.62
N ASP A 575 6.01 36.52 39.09
CA ASP A 575 7.24 37.00 38.45
C ASP A 575 7.73 35.88 37.48
N SER A 576 8.58 36.16 36.47
CA SER A 576 9.01 35.15 35.48
C SER A 576 10.44 35.34 34.94
N ALA A 577 11.37 34.51 35.44
CA ALA A 577 12.79 34.57 35.09
C ALA A 577 13.11 34.01 33.69
N THR A 578 13.49 34.88 32.75
CA THR A 578 13.84 34.48 31.37
C THR A 578 15.30 34.03 31.22
N LEU A 579 15.54 32.71 31.29
CA LEU A 579 16.86 32.10 31.00
C LEU A 579 17.37 32.35 29.57
N SER A 580 18.70 32.42 29.41
CA SER A 580 19.33 32.70 28.12
C SER A 580 19.24 31.53 27.13
N GLN A 581 19.39 31.84 25.84
CA GLN A 581 19.27 30.85 24.76
C GLN A 581 20.35 29.76 24.81
N LYS A 582 21.51 30.04 25.42
CA LYS A 582 22.60 29.06 25.58
C LYS A 582 22.32 28.06 26.71
N GLU A 583 21.68 28.51 27.78
CA GLU A 583 21.24 27.66 28.90
C GLU A 583 20.04 26.79 28.48
N LYS A 584 19.12 27.33 27.67
CA LYS A 584 18.00 26.56 27.08
C LYS A 584 18.49 25.36 26.25
N VAL A 585 19.57 25.52 25.47
CA VAL A 585 20.19 24.40 24.73
C VAL A 585 20.87 23.40 25.68
N ALA A 586 21.59 23.87 26.72
CA ALA A 586 22.18 22.97 27.71
C ALA A 586 21.12 22.16 28.47
N ALA A 587 20.02 22.80 28.88
CA ALA A 587 18.88 22.16 29.53
C ALA A 587 18.16 21.15 28.62
N ALA A 588 18.03 21.44 27.31
CA ALA A 588 17.49 20.51 26.33
C ALA A 588 18.37 19.25 26.19
N ILE A 589 19.69 19.41 26.11
CA ILE A 589 20.64 18.30 26.04
C ILE A 589 20.66 17.48 27.34
N ALA A 590 20.54 18.13 28.50
CA ALA A 590 20.41 17.46 29.79
C ALA A 590 19.11 16.63 29.88
N ARG A 591 17.96 17.22 29.49
CA ARG A 591 16.66 16.53 29.45
C ARG A 591 16.66 15.36 28.45
N ALA A 592 17.30 15.52 27.29
CA ALA A 592 17.46 14.44 26.31
C ALA A 592 18.34 13.28 26.83
N LYS A 593 19.38 13.56 27.61
CA LYS A 593 20.17 12.52 28.30
C LYS A 593 19.39 11.84 29.42
N ALA A 594 18.69 12.60 30.26
CA ALA A 594 17.87 12.05 31.35
C ALA A 594 16.78 11.11 30.81
N LYS A 595 16.02 11.52 29.78
CA LYS A 595 14.98 10.70 29.16
C LYS A 595 15.50 9.43 28.48
N LYS A 596 16.81 9.36 28.16
CA LYS A 596 17.46 8.18 27.59
C LYS A 596 18.15 7.27 28.64
N ALA A 597 18.29 7.75 29.88
CA ALA A 597 18.73 6.94 31.02
C ALA A 597 17.53 6.26 31.72
N ALA A 598 16.38 6.94 31.80
CA ALA A 598 15.15 6.44 32.44
C ALA A 598 14.37 5.39 31.62
N GLN A 599 15.06 4.57 30.80
CA GLN A 599 14.43 3.52 29.98
C GLN A 599 15.22 2.19 29.96
N ASN A 600 16.20 1.98 30.86
CA ASN A 600 16.95 0.72 30.97
C ASN A 600 17.45 0.43 32.40
N ALA A 601 16.53 0.15 33.32
CA ALA A 601 16.76 -0.65 34.54
C ALA A 601 15.38 -1.12 35.08
N PRO A 602 15.27 -2.33 35.67
CA PRO A 602 14.02 -2.80 36.26
C PRO A 602 13.90 -2.34 37.73
N GLU A 603 12.68 -1.99 38.15
CA GLU A 603 12.31 -1.96 39.57
C GLU A 603 11.18 -2.97 39.81
N SER A 604 11.31 -3.71 40.91
CA SER A 604 10.37 -4.73 41.38
C SER A 604 10.18 -4.54 42.88
N GLY A 605 8.93 -4.66 43.36
CA GLY A 605 8.58 -4.48 44.78
C GLY A 605 7.66 -3.27 45.01
N ASP A 606 6.63 -3.33 45.86
CA ASP A 606 6.15 -4.49 46.62
C ASP A 606 4.61 -4.58 46.68
N THR A 607 4.17 -5.83 46.75
CA THR A 607 2.84 -6.34 47.06
C THR A 607 2.44 -6.15 48.53
N SER A 608 1.14 -6.24 48.86
CA SER A 608 0.59 -7.29 49.77
C SER A 608 -0.81 -6.98 50.32
N GLN A 609 -1.70 -7.95 50.64
CA GLN A 609 -1.85 -9.35 50.16
C GLN A 609 -3.22 -9.96 50.61
N THR A 610 -3.93 -10.62 49.69
CA THR A 610 -4.58 -11.98 49.76
C THR A 610 -5.41 -12.40 51.03
N PRO A 611 -5.81 -13.69 51.30
CA PRO A 611 -5.77 -15.01 50.58
C PRO A 611 -7.17 -15.49 50.10
N ALA A 612 -7.40 -16.67 49.48
CA ALA A 612 -6.67 -17.96 49.31
C ALA A 612 -6.74 -18.42 47.81
N GLN A 613 -5.82 -19.19 47.19
CA GLN A 613 -5.14 -20.48 47.47
C GLN A 613 -6.04 -21.72 47.23
N GLU A 614 -5.56 -22.90 46.79
CA GLU A 614 -4.24 -23.59 46.82
C GLU A 614 -3.67 -23.88 45.39
N THR A 615 -2.36 -24.03 45.06
CA THR A 615 -1.19 -24.86 45.52
C THR A 615 -1.36 -26.36 45.29
N GLU A 616 -0.39 -27.16 44.78
CA GLU A 616 1.10 -27.13 44.74
C GLU A 616 1.69 -27.41 43.32
N ALA A 617 3.00 -27.62 43.06
CA ALA A 617 4.28 -27.00 43.47
C ALA A 617 5.44 -27.99 43.21
N ASN A 618 6.42 -27.65 42.34
CA ASN A 618 7.75 -28.28 42.35
C ASN A 618 8.80 -27.41 41.62
N ALA A 619 10.07 -27.49 42.02
CA ALA A 619 11.11 -26.50 41.71
C ALA A 619 11.67 -26.59 40.26
N PRO A 620 12.22 -25.49 39.70
CA PRO A 620 12.52 -25.41 38.27
C PRO A 620 13.88 -26.02 37.87
N LEU A 621 13.87 -27.29 37.42
CA LEU A 621 14.96 -27.85 36.60
C LEU A 621 15.23 -26.98 35.34
N SER A 622 16.48 -26.93 34.90
CA SER A 622 16.91 -26.10 33.77
C SER A 622 16.27 -26.58 32.45
N GLN A 623 16.16 -25.67 31.47
CA GLN A 623 15.59 -26.02 30.16
C GLN A 623 16.40 -27.11 29.43
N LYS A 624 17.71 -27.23 29.69
CA LYS A 624 18.58 -28.26 29.09
C LYS A 624 18.17 -29.68 29.52
N GLU A 625 17.88 -29.86 30.81
CA GLU A 625 17.52 -31.16 31.39
C GLU A 625 16.11 -31.60 30.98
N LYS A 626 15.17 -30.64 30.91
CA LYS A 626 13.81 -30.88 30.42
C LYS A 626 13.80 -31.39 28.97
N VAL A 627 14.68 -30.85 28.11
CA VAL A 627 14.86 -31.34 26.72
C VAL A 627 15.50 -32.73 26.69
N ALA A 628 16.52 -33.00 27.51
CA ALA A 628 17.14 -34.32 27.58
C ALA A 628 16.15 -35.42 28.04
N ALA A 629 15.34 -35.13 29.08
CA ALA A 629 14.31 -36.03 29.58
C ALA A 629 13.19 -36.26 28.54
N ALA A 630 12.79 -35.24 27.78
CA ALA A 630 11.82 -35.38 26.70
C ALA A 630 12.34 -36.28 25.56
N ILE A 631 13.61 -36.14 25.16
CA ILE A 631 14.24 -36.97 24.12
C ILE A 631 14.38 -38.43 24.59
N ALA A 632 14.72 -38.65 25.86
CA ALA A 632 14.77 -39.99 26.45
C ALA A 632 13.37 -40.66 26.46
N ARG A 633 12.33 -39.95 26.91
CA ARG A 633 10.95 -40.44 26.92
C ARG A 633 10.41 -40.69 25.50
N ALA A 634 10.78 -39.86 24.52
CA ALA A 634 10.43 -40.06 23.11
C ALA A 634 11.09 -41.33 22.52
N LYS A 635 12.36 -41.60 22.84
CA LYS A 635 13.03 -42.85 22.44
C LYS A 635 12.40 -44.09 23.09
N ALA A 636 12.10 -44.04 24.39
CA ALA A 636 11.44 -45.13 25.10
C ALA A 636 10.05 -45.45 24.51
N LYS A 637 9.22 -44.43 24.27
CA LYS A 637 7.87 -44.61 23.71
C LYS A 637 7.88 -45.16 22.28
N LYS A 638 8.93 -44.90 21.50
CA LYS A 638 9.10 -45.44 20.14
C LYS A 638 9.62 -46.90 20.10
N ALA A 639 10.22 -47.39 21.19
CA ALA A 639 10.58 -48.80 21.34
C ALA A 639 9.38 -49.67 21.78
N ALA A 640 8.45 -49.11 22.54
CA ALA A 640 7.29 -49.82 23.10
C ALA A 640 6.08 -49.98 22.14
N GLN A 641 6.22 -49.62 20.85
CA GLN A 641 5.15 -49.75 19.84
C GLN A 641 5.53 -50.68 18.67
N ALA A 642 6.50 -51.58 18.88
CA ALA A 642 6.99 -52.52 17.87
C ALA A 642 6.61 -54.00 18.16
N SER A 643 5.72 -54.25 19.13
CA SER A 643 5.42 -55.61 19.62
C SER A 643 4.01 -55.74 20.22
N ALA A 644 3.00 -55.76 19.35
CA ALA A 644 1.65 -56.30 19.57
C ALA A 644 1.08 -56.72 18.19
N SER A 645 0.25 -57.77 18.16
CA SER A 645 -0.01 -58.59 16.95
C SER A 645 -1.44 -58.51 16.40
N ASP A 646 -1.69 -59.28 15.34
CA ASP A 646 -3.00 -59.58 14.73
C ASP A 646 -4.07 -60.04 15.73
N GLU A 647 -5.35 -59.84 15.40
CA GLU A 647 -6.24 -60.97 15.01
C GLU A 647 -7.53 -60.51 14.29
N GLN A 648 -8.53 -61.39 14.14
CA GLN A 648 -9.46 -61.45 13.01
C GLN A 648 -10.93 -61.74 13.42
N VAL A 649 -11.88 -61.61 12.46
CA VAL A 649 -13.24 -62.24 12.43
C VAL A 649 -14.39 -61.56 13.24
N THR A 650 -15.62 -61.82 12.77
CA THR A 650 -16.96 -61.33 13.20
C THR A 650 -17.87 -62.54 13.55
N PRO A 651 -19.23 -62.53 13.58
CA PRO A 651 -20.28 -61.54 13.94
C PRO A 651 -21.30 -62.09 15.01
N SER A 652 -22.32 -61.30 15.41
CA SER A 652 -23.67 -61.72 15.91
C SER A 652 -24.44 -60.43 16.30
N GLU A 653 -25.63 -60.04 15.78
CA GLU A 653 -26.99 -60.63 15.71
C GLU A 653 -27.90 -60.44 16.95
N SER A 654 -28.99 -59.67 16.75
CA SER A 654 -30.34 -59.69 17.38
C SER A 654 -31.13 -58.51 16.75
N GLN A 655 -32.28 -58.62 16.08
CA GLN A 655 -33.58 -59.29 16.36
C GLN A 655 -34.29 -58.70 17.60
N THR A 656 -35.60 -58.43 17.63
CA THR A 656 -36.78 -58.91 16.85
C THR A 656 -37.85 -57.77 16.70
N ASN A 657 -38.56 -57.61 15.56
CA ASN A 657 -39.90 -58.15 15.18
C ASN A 657 -41.09 -57.42 15.88
N ILE A 658 -42.22 -56.99 15.25
CA ILE A 658 -43.33 -57.83 14.71
C ILE A 658 -44.31 -57.03 13.78
N GLN A 659 -44.61 -57.59 12.59
CA GLN A 659 -45.92 -57.68 11.83
C GLN A 659 -46.83 -56.46 11.53
N ASN A 660 -47.70 -56.44 10.50
CA ASN A 660 -47.73 -57.05 9.15
C ASN A 660 -48.86 -56.45 8.25
N GLY A 661 -48.76 -56.62 6.91
CA GLY A 661 -49.85 -56.41 5.93
C GLY A 661 -49.47 -55.45 4.77
N ALA A 662 -48.87 -55.92 3.67
CA ALA A 662 -49.49 -56.56 2.48
C ALA A 662 -50.33 -55.56 1.62
N ARG A 663 -50.08 -55.35 0.31
CA ARG A 663 -49.37 -56.15 -0.71
C ARG A 663 -48.71 -55.29 -1.82
N ASP A 664 -47.71 -55.89 -2.48
CA ASP A 664 -47.25 -55.76 -3.88
C ASP A 664 -46.85 -54.39 -4.50
N GLY A 665 -45.65 -54.35 -5.10
CA GLY A 665 -45.13 -53.24 -5.92
C GLY A 665 -43.62 -53.03 -5.78
N ALA A 666 -42.82 -53.36 -6.81
CA ALA A 666 -41.35 -53.32 -6.73
C ALA A 666 -40.78 -51.89 -6.59
N LYS A 667 -39.77 -51.72 -5.72
CA LYS A 667 -39.24 -50.41 -5.30
C LYS A 667 -37.83 -50.13 -5.84
N ALA A 668 -37.56 -48.87 -6.17
CA ALA A 668 -36.28 -48.41 -6.71
C ALA A 668 -35.14 -48.38 -5.68
N SER A 669 -33.90 -48.51 -6.16
CA SER A 669 -32.66 -48.29 -5.41
C SER A 669 -32.18 -46.83 -5.51
N SER A 670 -31.34 -46.39 -4.56
CA SER A 670 -30.97 -44.98 -4.41
C SER A 670 -29.98 -44.47 -5.47
N PRO A 671 -30.05 -43.18 -5.86
CA PRO A 671 -29.26 -42.64 -6.98
C PRO A 671 -27.75 -42.59 -6.75
N GLU A 672 -27.28 -42.65 -5.50
CA GLU A 672 -25.85 -42.57 -5.17
C GLU A 672 -25.06 -43.83 -5.59
N THR A 673 -25.65 -45.01 -5.41
CA THR A 673 -25.03 -46.30 -5.73
C THR A 673 -24.77 -46.42 -7.25
N ILE A 674 -25.73 -45.94 -8.05
CA ILE A 674 -25.61 -45.85 -9.52
C ILE A 674 -24.48 -44.86 -9.91
N LYS A 675 -24.32 -43.75 -9.18
CA LYS A 675 -23.30 -42.73 -9.44
C LYS A 675 -21.89 -43.26 -9.17
N LYS A 676 -21.66 -43.96 -8.05
CA LYS A 676 -20.36 -44.59 -7.74
C LYS A 676 -19.96 -45.66 -8.76
N ALA A 677 -20.90 -46.52 -9.19
CA ALA A 677 -20.64 -47.55 -10.19
C ALA A 677 -20.22 -46.97 -11.56
N LYS A 678 -20.89 -45.90 -12.04
CA LYS A 678 -20.55 -45.25 -13.32
C LYS A 678 -19.17 -44.58 -13.30
N ILE A 679 -18.76 -44.01 -12.17
CA ILE A 679 -17.43 -43.38 -12.03
C ILE A 679 -16.31 -44.44 -12.08
N ALA A 680 -16.48 -45.58 -11.40
CA ALA A 680 -15.51 -46.68 -11.43
C ALA A 680 -15.29 -47.23 -12.86
N ALA A 681 -16.38 -47.42 -13.62
CA ALA A 681 -16.32 -47.89 -15.01
C ALA A 681 -15.60 -46.89 -15.94
N ALA A 682 -15.81 -45.58 -15.75
CA ALA A 682 -15.14 -44.54 -16.53
C ALA A 682 -13.62 -44.51 -16.29
N VAL A 683 -13.18 -44.63 -15.03
CA VAL A 683 -11.75 -44.65 -14.67
C VAL A 683 -11.04 -45.89 -15.21
N ALA A 684 -11.70 -47.05 -15.22
CA ALA A 684 -11.17 -48.26 -15.86
C ALA A 684 -10.95 -48.07 -17.37
N LYS A 685 -11.95 -47.52 -18.08
CA LYS A 685 -11.87 -47.29 -19.53
C LYS A 685 -10.81 -46.25 -19.92
N ALA A 686 -10.61 -45.22 -19.09
CA ALA A 686 -9.55 -44.23 -19.27
C ALA A 686 -8.13 -44.81 -19.07
N LYS A 687 -7.95 -45.78 -18.16
CA LYS A 687 -6.66 -46.48 -17.98
C LYS A 687 -6.31 -47.38 -19.17
N ALA A 688 -7.28 -48.09 -19.75
CA ALA A 688 -7.05 -48.97 -20.89
C ALA A 688 -6.51 -48.21 -22.13
N ASN A 689 -7.14 -47.10 -22.51
CA ASN A 689 -6.73 -46.34 -23.70
C ASN A 689 -5.34 -45.68 -23.58
N LYS A 690 -4.81 -45.50 -22.36
CA LYS A 690 -3.47 -44.90 -22.15
C LYS A 690 -2.31 -45.91 -22.28
N ALA A 691 -2.62 -47.20 -22.42
CA ALA A 691 -1.62 -48.27 -22.59
C ALA A 691 -1.40 -48.70 -24.06
N ALA A 692 -2.13 -48.12 -25.02
CA ALA A 692 -2.20 -48.60 -26.42
C ALA A 692 -1.64 -47.60 -27.47
N GLN A 693 -0.89 -46.58 -27.06
CA GLN A 693 -0.32 -45.55 -27.95
C GLN A 693 1.17 -45.28 -27.64
N ALA A 694 1.96 -46.35 -27.47
CA ALA A 694 3.38 -46.26 -27.10
C ALA A 694 4.26 -47.34 -27.78
N SER A 695 4.00 -47.62 -29.06
CA SER A 695 4.87 -48.45 -29.92
C SER A 695 4.61 -48.17 -31.41
N ALA A 696 5.63 -48.39 -32.24
CA ALA A 696 5.68 -48.26 -33.70
C ALA A 696 5.62 -46.83 -34.31
N GLY A 697 6.76 -46.37 -34.83
CA GLY A 697 6.83 -45.82 -36.20
C GLY A 697 7.00 -46.98 -37.21
N ASP A 698 7.25 -46.78 -38.50
CA ASP A 698 7.61 -45.55 -39.23
C ASP A 698 7.18 -45.71 -40.72
N GLU A 699 7.64 -44.82 -41.61
CA GLU A 699 7.72 -44.94 -43.07
C GLU A 699 6.47 -44.52 -43.90
N GLN A 700 6.67 -44.41 -45.21
CA GLN A 700 5.98 -43.48 -46.13
C GLN A 700 4.94 -44.17 -47.03
N VAL A 701 3.96 -43.39 -47.53
CA VAL A 701 3.49 -43.36 -48.95
C VAL A 701 2.34 -42.34 -49.12
N ALA A 702 2.17 -41.82 -50.33
CA ALA A 702 1.05 -40.97 -50.78
C ALA A 702 0.80 -41.24 -52.28
N PRO A 703 -0.27 -40.71 -52.93
CA PRO A 703 -1.56 -40.22 -52.44
C PRO A 703 -2.79 -40.87 -53.16
N SER A 704 -4.00 -40.61 -52.66
CA SER A 704 -5.26 -40.61 -53.43
C SER A 704 -6.17 -39.54 -52.79
N GLU A 705 -6.97 -38.73 -53.50
CA GLU A 705 -8.11 -39.07 -54.36
C GLU A 705 -9.18 -39.91 -53.64
N SER A 706 -10.50 -39.62 -53.75
CA SER A 706 -11.18 -38.64 -54.63
C SER A 706 -12.62 -38.31 -54.16
N GLN A 707 -13.18 -37.18 -54.66
CA GLN A 707 -14.62 -36.93 -54.87
C GLN A 707 -15.55 -36.84 -53.61
N THR A 708 -16.72 -36.18 -53.60
CA THR A 708 -17.36 -35.24 -54.55
C THR A 708 -18.29 -34.30 -53.77
N ASN A 709 -18.54 -33.08 -54.29
CA ASN A 709 -19.92 -32.62 -54.42
C ASN A 709 -20.08 -31.71 -55.65
N ILE A 710 -21.31 -31.54 -56.14
CA ILE A 710 -21.62 -31.14 -57.51
C ILE A 710 -22.27 -29.75 -57.62
N GLN A 711 -21.74 -28.98 -58.57
CA GLN A 711 -22.36 -27.90 -59.38
C GLN A 711 -23.39 -26.94 -58.75
N ASN A 712 -23.14 -25.63 -58.94
CA ASN A 712 -23.75 -24.93 -60.08
C ASN A 712 -23.08 -23.58 -60.38
N GLY A 713 -23.24 -23.09 -61.61
CA GLY A 713 -22.85 -21.73 -62.00
C GLY A 713 -21.71 -21.64 -63.03
N ALA A 714 -22.07 -21.63 -64.31
CA ALA A 714 -21.29 -20.94 -65.36
C ALA A 714 -21.86 -19.49 -65.49
N GLN A 715 -21.32 -18.53 -66.25
CA GLN A 715 -20.24 -18.52 -67.23
C GLN A 715 -19.85 -17.04 -67.49
N ASP A 716 -18.56 -16.67 -67.48
CA ASP A 716 -17.94 -15.78 -68.49
C ASP A 716 -16.42 -15.74 -68.25
N GLY A 717 -15.63 -15.03 -69.08
CA GLY A 717 -14.17 -15.00 -68.88
C GLY A 717 -13.34 -13.89 -69.53
N SER A 718 -12.03 -14.11 -69.45
CA SER A 718 -10.92 -13.47 -70.18
C SER A 718 -10.33 -12.12 -69.71
N GLN A 719 -9.07 -11.95 -70.12
CA GLN A 719 -8.21 -10.76 -70.17
C GLN A 719 -7.29 -10.42 -68.98
N ASP A 720 -6.09 -9.94 -69.35
CA ASP A 720 -4.90 -9.74 -68.52
C ASP A 720 -4.87 -8.42 -67.73
N GLY A 721 -4.07 -8.38 -66.67
CA GLY A 721 -3.76 -7.17 -65.90
C GLY A 721 -2.50 -7.33 -65.05
N ASP A 722 -1.39 -6.71 -65.46
CA ASP A 722 -0.05 -6.90 -64.88
C ASP A 722 0.32 -5.85 -63.79
N LYS A 723 1.23 -6.24 -62.89
CA LYS A 723 1.98 -5.43 -61.89
C LYS A 723 1.22 -4.42 -61.01
N THR A 724 1.34 -4.61 -59.70
CA THR A 724 2.51 -4.06 -58.96
C THR A 724 2.57 -4.58 -57.51
N SER A 725 3.77 -4.74 -56.97
CA SER A 725 4.00 -5.00 -55.53
C SER A 725 4.89 -3.92 -54.93
N THR A 726 4.57 -3.46 -53.71
CA THR A 726 5.15 -2.23 -53.15
C THR A 726 6.56 -2.43 -52.58
N PRO A 727 7.44 -1.39 -52.63
CA PRO A 727 8.83 -1.49 -52.16
C PRO A 727 8.98 -1.94 -50.69
N GLU A 728 7.98 -1.69 -49.85
CA GLU A 728 8.00 -2.06 -48.43
C GLU A 728 7.93 -3.58 -48.20
N ALA A 729 7.21 -4.34 -49.05
CA ALA A 729 7.14 -5.79 -48.94
C ALA A 729 8.54 -6.41 -49.15
N ILE A 730 9.27 -5.93 -50.15
CA ILE A 730 10.66 -6.33 -50.44
C ILE A 730 11.59 -5.95 -49.28
N LYS A 731 11.37 -4.78 -48.66
CA LYS A 731 12.15 -4.29 -47.51
C LYS A 731 11.91 -5.16 -46.25
N LYS A 732 10.65 -5.49 -45.93
CA LYS A 732 10.30 -6.41 -44.82
C LYS A 732 10.88 -7.82 -45.04
N ALA A 733 10.78 -8.37 -46.25
CA ALA A 733 11.35 -9.68 -46.59
C ALA A 733 12.89 -9.72 -46.40
N LYS A 734 13.61 -8.68 -46.87
CA LYS A 734 15.07 -8.59 -46.69
C LYS A 734 15.49 -8.46 -45.22
N ILE A 735 14.71 -7.75 -44.39
CA ILE A 735 14.97 -7.64 -42.94
C ILE A 735 14.74 -8.99 -42.24
N ALA A 736 13.66 -9.71 -42.56
CA ALA A 736 13.40 -11.05 -42.01
C ALA A 736 14.54 -12.04 -42.35
N ALA A 737 15.00 -12.05 -43.61
CA ALA A 737 16.13 -12.87 -44.05
C ALA A 737 17.45 -12.51 -43.32
N ALA A 738 17.70 -11.22 -43.09
CA ALA A 738 18.88 -10.77 -42.34
C ALA A 738 18.85 -11.21 -40.86
N VAL A 739 17.70 -11.13 -40.20
CA VAL A 739 17.52 -11.58 -38.80
C VAL A 739 17.66 -13.10 -38.69
N ALA A 740 17.13 -13.87 -39.64
CA ALA A 740 17.33 -15.32 -39.70
C ALA A 740 18.82 -15.68 -39.87
N LYS A 741 19.53 -15.01 -40.80
CA LYS A 741 20.96 -15.23 -41.06
C LYS A 741 21.85 -14.82 -39.87
N ALA A 742 21.45 -13.80 -39.10
CA ALA A 742 22.11 -13.40 -37.87
C ALA A 742 21.91 -14.42 -36.73
N LYS A 743 20.70 -14.97 -36.56
CA LYS A 743 20.44 -16.07 -35.61
C LYS A 743 21.25 -17.32 -35.96
N ALA A 744 21.26 -17.74 -37.23
CA ALA A 744 22.04 -18.89 -37.69
C ALA A 744 23.55 -18.69 -37.45
N LYS A 745 24.10 -17.52 -37.78
CA LYS A 745 25.53 -17.22 -37.56
C LYS A 745 25.92 -17.18 -36.07
N LYS A 746 24.99 -16.82 -35.17
CA LYS A 746 25.23 -16.84 -33.71
C LYS A 746 25.11 -18.24 -33.10
N ALA A 747 24.32 -19.13 -33.68
CA ALA A 747 24.25 -20.54 -33.28
C ALA A 747 25.52 -21.32 -33.72
N ALA A 748 26.03 -21.04 -34.93
CA ALA A 748 27.21 -21.69 -35.48
C ALA A 748 28.56 -21.24 -34.87
N GLN A 749 28.54 -20.45 -33.78
CA GLN A 749 29.74 -19.84 -33.18
C GLN A 749 30.02 -20.31 -31.75
N VAL A 750 29.42 -21.43 -31.33
CA VAL A 750 29.59 -22.06 -30.00
C VAL A 750 30.02 -23.55 -30.16
N SER A 751 30.71 -23.89 -31.24
CA SER A 751 31.04 -25.28 -31.60
C SER A 751 32.33 -25.42 -32.41
N ALA A 752 33.41 -24.69 -32.03
CA ALA A 752 34.73 -24.80 -32.65
C ALA A 752 35.86 -24.23 -31.78
N SER A 753 36.27 -24.93 -30.72
CA SER A 753 37.57 -24.72 -30.06
C SER A 753 37.92 -25.91 -29.14
N ASP A 754 38.98 -26.63 -29.53
CA ASP A 754 39.89 -27.46 -28.71
C ASP A 754 40.00 -28.93 -29.13
N GLU A 755 40.82 -29.21 -30.16
CA GLU A 755 41.54 -30.48 -30.27
C GLU A 755 42.80 -30.37 -31.15
N GLN A 756 43.99 -30.56 -30.58
CA GLN A 756 45.19 -31.09 -31.27
C GLN A 756 46.36 -31.32 -30.27
N ALA A 757 46.58 -32.57 -29.85
CA ALA A 757 47.89 -33.22 -29.67
C ALA A 757 47.76 -34.54 -28.85
N ALA A 758 47.90 -35.67 -29.54
CA ALA A 758 48.24 -36.98 -28.95
C ALA A 758 49.80 -37.12 -28.91
N PRO A 759 50.46 -38.20 -28.41
CA PRO A 759 49.96 -39.60 -28.34
C PRO A 759 50.47 -40.46 -27.14
N SER A 760 50.38 -41.79 -27.36
CA SER A 760 51.15 -42.93 -26.80
C SER A 760 50.66 -43.69 -25.55
N GLU A 761 50.02 -44.83 -25.84
CA GLU A 761 50.39 -46.20 -25.40
C GLU A 761 50.33 -46.61 -23.91
N SER A 762 49.23 -47.32 -23.60
CA SER A 762 49.09 -48.53 -22.77
C SER A 762 50.33 -49.22 -22.15
N GLN A 763 50.22 -49.61 -20.87
CA GLN A 763 50.51 -51.00 -20.43
C GLN A 763 49.84 -51.43 -19.10
N THR A 764 49.28 -52.65 -19.12
CA THR A 764 49.06 -53.66 -18.04
C THR A 764 48.93 -53.28 -16.54
N ASN A 765 47.70 -53.39 -16.02
CA ASN A 765 47.21 -54.46 -15.12
C ASN A 765 48.12 -55.01 -13.98
N ILE A 766 47.65 -54.97 -12.71
CA ILE A 766 47.51 -56.16 -11.82
C ILE A 766 46.68 -55.88 -10.52
N GLN A 767 45.51 -56.54 -10.46
CA GLN A 767 44.78 -57.22 -9.35
C GLN A 767 44.63 -56.71 -7.88
N ASN A 768 43.42 -57.01 -7.36
CA ASN A 768 42.98 -57.30 -5.97
C ASN A 768 42.79 -56.14 -4.95
N GLY A 769 41.67 -56.05 -4.22
CA GLY A 769 40.42 -56.83 -4.29
C GLY A 769 39.35 -56.42 -3.24
N ALA A 770 38.07 -56.77 -3.51
CA ALA A 770 36.83 -56.80 -2.68
C ALA A 770 36.69 -55.87 -1.42
N GLN A 771 35.56 -55.18 -1.19
CA GLN A 771 34.17 -55.70 -1.13
C GLN A 771 33.06 -54.65 -1.40
N ASP A 772 31.86 -55.16 -1.70
CA ASP A 772 30.50 -54.60 -1.52
C ASP A 772 30.06 -53.23 -2.09
N ARG A 773 29.53 -53.29 -3.32
CA ARG A 773 28.20 -52.80 -3.77
C ARG A 773 27.65 -51.46 -3.24
N ALA A 774 27.67 -50.42 -4.10
CA ALA A 774 26.46 -49.66 -4.48
C ALA A 774 26.65 -48.85 -5.79
N GLN A 775 25.59 -48.77 -6.59
CA GLN A 775 25.41 -47.94 -7.80
C GLN A 775 24.58 -46.68 -7.45
N ASP A 776 24.57 -45.55 -8.19
CA ASP A 776 25.42 -45.04 -9.29
C ASP A 776 25.27 -43.50 -9.37
N ASP A 777 26.03 -42.86 -10.27
CA ASP A 777 25.84 -41.53 -10.87
C ASP A 777 25.73 -40.26 -9.99
N GLY A 778 26.52 -39.24 -10.36
CA GLY A 778 26.49 -37.89 -9.79
C GLY A 778 26.40 -36.81 -10.87
N ASN A 779 25.64 -35.74 -10.60
CA ASN A 779 25.44 -34.63 -11.54
C ASN A 779 26.36 -33.43 -11.25
N ALA A 780 27.06 -32.93 -12.25
CA ALA A 780 28.00 -31.82 -12.13
C ALA A 780 27.29 -30.46 -11.93
N SER A 781 27.82 -29.61 -11.05
CA SER A 781 27.17 -28.35 -10.65
C SER A 781 27.87 -27.10 -11.17
N SER A 782 27.07 -26.09 -11.53
CA SER A 782 27.50 -24.82 -12.13
C SER A 782 28.58 -24.07 -11.30
N PRO A 783 29.50 -23.33 -11.94
CA PRO A 783 30.48 -22.47 -11.26
C PRO A 783 29.88 -21.52 -10.21
N GLU A 784 28.63 -21.08 -10.40
CA GLU A 784 27.93 -20.26 -9.40
C GLU A 784 27.61 -21.00 -8.10
N ALA A 785 27.30 -22.31 -8.18
CA ALA A 785 27.02 -23.13 -7.01
C ALA A 785 28.27 -23.26 -6.13
N ILE A 786 29.44 -23.47 -6.74
CA ILE A 786 30.74 -23.51 -6.06
C ILE A 786 31.05 -22.17 -5.37
N LYS A 787 30.71 -21.04 -6.02
CA LYS A 787 30.89 -19.70 -5.46
C LYS A 787 29.96 -19.44 -4.27
N LYS A 788 28.68 -19.82 -4.37
CA LYS A 788 27.69 -19.75 -3.27
C LYS A 788 28.09 -20.64 -2.08
N ALA A 789 28.55 -21.87 -2.34
CA ALA A 789 29.01 -22.80 -1.30
C ALA A 789 30.22 -22.27 -0.52
N LYS A 790 31.22 -21.70 -1.20
CA LYS A 790 32.40 -21.09 -0.55
C LYS A 790 32.03 -19.89 0.35
N ILE A 791 31.05 -19.07 -0.06
CA ILE A 791 30.55 -17.95 0.75
C ILE A 791 29.77 -18.48 1.98
N ALA A 792 28.90 -19.48 1.81
CA ALA A 792 28.17 -20.10 2.92
C ALA A 792 29.12 -20.72 3.97
N ALA A 793 30.16 -21.43 3.52
CA ALA A 793 31.18 -22.00 4.41
C ALA A 793 31.96 -20.93 5.20
N ALA A 794 32.29 -19.79 4.58
CA ALA A 794 32.95 -18.67 5.26
C ALA A 794 32.04 -18.06 6.35
N VAL A 795 30.75 -17.84 6.06
CA VAL A 795 29.78 -17.31 7.02
C VAL A 795 29.54 -18.29 8.17
N ALA A 796 29.47 -19.59 7.90
CA ALA A 796 29.36 -20.63 8.93
C ALA A 796 30.57 -20.63 9.87
N LYS A 797 31.79 -20.56 9.31
CA LYS A 797 33.04 -20.52 10.09
C LYS A 797 33.16 -19.26 10.95
N ALA A 798 32.66 -18.12 10.47
CA ALA A 798 32.55 -16.88 11.25
C ALA A 798 31.55 -16.99 12.41
N LYS A 799 30.35 -17.57 12.18
CA LYS A 799 29.37 -17.80 13.26
C LYS A 799 29.88 -18.77 14.32
N ALA A 800 30.51 -19.89 13.91
CA ALA A 800 31.09 -20.86 14.83
C ALA A 800 32.15 -20.24 15.75
N LYS A 801 33.05 -19.42 15.21
CA LYS A 801 34.08 -18.72 16.01
C LYS A 801 33.48 -17.74 17.02
N LYS A 802 32.34 -17.10 16.71
CA LYS A 802 31.64 -16.20 17.64
C LYS A 802 30.86 -16.95 18.73
N ALA A 803 30.31 -18.13 18.42
CA ALA A 803 29.63 -18.97 19.41
C ALA A 803 30.59 -19.56 20.46
N ALA A 804 31.78 -20.00 20.03
CA ALA A 804 32.80 -20.58 20.91
C ALA A 804 33.41 -19.60 21.94
N GLN A 805 33.09 -18.30 21.88
CA GLN A 805 33.57 -17.28 22.82
C GLN A 805 32.52 -16.90 23.88
N ALA A 806 31.35 -17.58 23.92
CA ALA A 806 30.19 -17.18 24.73
C ALA A 806 29.74 -18.22 25.78
N SER A 807 30.56 -19.25 26.06
CA SER A 807 30.17 -20.36 26.94
C SER A 807 31.31 -20.75 27.91
N ALA A 808 31.53 -19.93 28.94
CA ALA A 808 32.54 -20.17 29.98
C ALA A 808 32.22 -19.44 31.31
N SER A 809 31.07 -19.76 31.93
CA SER A 809 30.73 -19.34 33.31
C SER A 809 29.56 -20.14 33.90
N ASP A 810 29.82 -20.72 35.09
CA ASP A 810 28.90 -21.04 36.20
C ASP A 810 27.87 -22.19 36.12
N GLU A 811 27.52 -22.69 37.32
CA GLU A 811 27.01 -24.04 37.63
C GLU A 811 26.22 -24.06 38.97
N GLN A 812 25.51 -25.17 39.24
CA GLN A 812 25.09 -25.72 40.56
C GLN A 812 23.84 -25.24 41.37
N VAL A 813 22.96 -26.24 41.59
CA VAL A 813 22.25 -26.64 42.86
C VAL A 813 20.88 -26.02 43.25
N ALA A 814 20.07 -26.85 43.96
CA ALA A 814 18.65 -26.73 44.41
C ALA A 814 18.49 -27.56 45.74
N PRO A 815 17.31 -27.94 46.33
CA PRO A 815 15.86 -27.79 45.99
C PRO A 815 15.06 -27.07 47.14
N SER A 816 13.93 -27.44 47.79
CA SER A 816 12.91 -28.55 47.78
C SER A 816 11.67 -28.26 48.67
N GLU A 817 10.49 -28.82 48.33
CA GLU A 817 9.41 -29.34 49.24
C GLU A 817 8.57 -28.39 50.18
N SER A 818 7.30 -28.65 50.59
CA SER A 818 6.21 -29.59 50.18
C SER A 818 4.83 -29.37 50.92
N GLN A 819 3.69 -29.87 50.36
CA GLN A 819 2.39 -30.32 50.98
C GLN A 819 1.39 -29.27 51.61
N THR A 820 0.03 -29.39 51.68
CA THR A 820 -1.08 -30.22 51.07
C THR A 820 -2.52 -29.74 51.44
N ASN A 821 -3.53 -29.91 50.54
CA ASN A 821 -5.01 -30.19 50.75
C ASN A 821 -5.94 -29.18 51.55
N ASN A 822 -7.29 -29.05 51.39
CA ASN A 822 -8.37 -29.76 50.63
C ASN A 822 -9.81 -29.07 50.60
N GLN A 823 -10.62 -29.33 49.54
CA GLN A 823 -12.10 -29.66 49.46
C GLN A 823 -13.37 -28.74 49.70
N ASP A 824 -14.37 -28.96 48.80
CA ASP A 824 -15.87 -29.11 48.90
C ASP A 824 -16.96 -27.97 48.89
N GLY A 825 -18.05 -28.18 48.10
CA GLY A 825 -19.38 -27.45 48.05
C GLY A 825 -19.80 -26.88 46.65
N ALA A 826 -21.04 -26.83 46.08
CA ALA A 826 -22.47 -27.17 46.35
C ALA A 826 -23.45 -26.00 46.73
N LEU A 827 -24.74 -25.87 46.27
CA LEU A 827 -25.60 -26.45 45.18
C LEU A 827 -26.94 -25.64 44.96
N ASP A 828 -27.59 -25.74 43.75
CA ASP A 828 -29.00 -25.43 43.31
C ASP A 828 -29.74 -24.08 43.64
N GLY A 829 -30.86 -23.64 42.99
CA GLY A 829 -31.59 -24.05 41.75
C GLY A 829 -33.04 -23.45 41.58
N ALA A 830 -33.55 -23.29 40.33
CA ALA A 830 -34.98 -23.11 39.86
C ALA A 830 -35.82 -21.82 40.24
N GLN A 831 -37.01 -21.47 39.67
CA GLN A 831 -37.51 -21.32 38.26
C GLN A 831 -38.89 -20.56 38.16
N ASP A 832 -39.33 -20.15 36.94
CA ASP A 832 -40.69 -19.75 36.42
C ASP A 832 -41.45 -18.45 36.87
N GLY A 833 -42.40 -17.90 36.05
CA GLY A 833 -43.39 -16.90 36.58
C GLY A 833 -44.30 -15.91 35.76
N ASP A 834 -44.29 -15.79 34.41
CA ASP A 834 -45.30 -15.12 33.48
C ASP A 834 -46.14 -13.80 33.78
N LYS A 835 -46.49 -13.07 32.69
CA LYS A 835 -47.67 -12.17 32.41
C LYS A 835 -47.84 -10.71 32.95
N THR A 836 -47.59 -9.75 32.03
CA THR A 836 -48.42 -8.57 31.62
C THR A 836 -48.77 -7.37 32.56
N SER A 837 -48.87 -6.17 31.97
CA SER A 837 -48.96 -4.85 32.64
C SER A 837 -50.24 -4.03 32.31
N PRO A 838 -50.54 -2.98 33.10
CA PRO A 838 -51.02 -1.70 32.57
C PRO A 838 -50.20 -0.46 33.04
N PRO A 839 -50.26 0.71 32.36
CA PRO A 839 -49.14 1.65 32.33
C PRO A 839 -49.31 2.98 33.11
N GLU A 840 -49.32 2.96 34.45
CA GLU A 840 -49.15 4.20 35.26
C GLU A 840 -47.93 4.19 36.20
N ALA A 841 -47.47 3.02 36.66
CA ALA A 841 -46.37 2.91 37.64
C ALA A 841 -45.05 3.56 37.17
N ILE A 842 -44.75 3.49 35.87
CA ILE A 842 -43.49 3.94 35.26
C ILE A 842 -43.25 5.45 35.45
N LYS A 843 -44.32 6.26 35.50
CA LYS A 843 -44.19 7.73 35.65
C LYS A 843 -43.81 8.13 37.08
N LYS A 844 -44.34 7.44 38.10
CA LYS A 844 -43.96 7.63 39.51
C LYS A 844 -42.55 7.08 39.80
N ALA A 845 -42.20 5.92 39.24
CA ALA A 845 -40.87 5.31 39.41
C ALA A 845 -39.73 6.22 38.90
N LYS A 846 -39.89 6.84 37.72
CA LYS A 846 -38.86 7.76 37.17
C LYS A 846 -38.65 9.02 38.02
N ILE A 847 -39.71 9.55 38.64
CA ILE A 847 -39.62 10.70 39.55
C ILE A 847 -38.90 10.30 40.85
N ALA A 848 -39.25 9.15 41.44
CA ALA A 848 -38.58 8.63 42.63
C ALA A 848 -37.08 8.40 42.39
N ALA A 849 -36.71 7.80 41.25
CA ALA A 849 -35.31 7.58 40.88
C ALA A 849 -34.53 8.90 40.67
N ALA A 850 -35.15 9.92 40.06
CA ALA A 850 -34.54 11.24 39.91
C ALA A 850 -34.27 11.93 41.26
N VAL A 851 -35.24 11.89 42.18
CA VAL A 851 -35.11 12.45 43.53
C VAL A 851 -34.05 11.69 44.36
N ALA A 852 -33.99 10.35 44.24
CA ALA A 852 -32.96 9.53 44.87
C ALA A 852 -31.56 9.89 44.34
N LYS A 853 -31.39 10.00 43.02
CA LYS A 853 -30.10 10.37 42.39
C LYS A 853 -29.66 11.79 42.75
N ALA A 854 -30.61 12.72 42.92
CA ALA A 854 -30.35 14.08 43.42
C ALA A 854 -29.92 14.08 44.90
N LYS A 855 -30.60 13.31 45.78
CA LYS A 855 -30.19 13.15 47.19
C LYS A 855 -28.81 12.51 47.30
N ALA A 856 -28.53 11.44 46.56
CA ALA A 856 -27.24 10.78 46.54
C ALA A 856 -26.11 11.73 46.09
N LYS A 857 -26.31 12.51 45.01
CA LYS A 857 -25.33 13.51 44.55
C LYS A 857 -25.15 14.67 45.56
N LYS A 858 -26.14 14.96 46.41
CA LYS A 858 -26.01 15.95 47.50
C LYS A 858 -25.30 15.39 48.74
N LEU A 859 -25.51 14.12 49.11
CA LEU A 859 -24.72 13.46 50.16
C LEU A 859 -23.26 13.28 49.74
N ALA A 860 -23.00 12.77 48.54
CA ALA A 860 -21.65 12.58 48.03
C ALA A 860 -20.85 13.89 47.96
N LYS A 861 -21.51 15.04 47.73
CA LYS A 861 -20.85 16.36 47.81
C LYS A 861 -20.68 16.87 49.25
N ALA A 862 -21.52 16.45 50.19
CA ALA A 862 -21.37 16.79 51.61
C ALA A 862 -20.33 15.93 52.35
N GLN A 863 -20.00 14.74 51.83
CA GLN A 863 -18.96 13.84 52.37
C GLN A 863 -17.55 14.13 51.82
N ALA A 864 -17.40 15.16 50.98
CA ALA A 864 -16.11 15.58 50.41
C ALA A 864 -15.47 16.80 51.13
N GLU A 865 -16.15 17.39 52.13
CA GLU A 865 -15.79 18.68 52.73
C GLU A 865 -15.81 18.65 54.28
N THR A 866 -15.20 17.64 54.92
CA THR A 866 -14.81 17.68 56.35
C THR A 866 -13.54 16.86 56.63
N PRO A 867 -12.59 17.37 57.45
CA PRO A 867 -11.35 16.66 57.76
C PRO A 867 -11.49 15.61 58.88
N ASN A 868 -10.51 14.72 58.94
CA ASN A 868 -10.42 13.55 59.82
C ASN A 868 -10.21 13.91 61.31
N ASN A 869 -10.88 13.23 62.24
CA ASN A 869 -10.42 13.16 63.64
C ASN A 869 -10.88 11.89 64.41
N GLU A 870 -9.88 11.18 64.91
CA GLU A 870 -9.75 10.18 65.99
C GLU A 870 -10.93 9.43 66.66
N HIS A 871 -10.66 8.11 66.84
CA HIS A 871 -10.80 7.30 68.07
C HIS A 871 -12.12 6.57 68.46
N LYS A 872 -11.94 5.23 68.63
CA LYS A 872 -12.47 4.34 69.70
C LYS A 872 -13.97 3.95 69.69
N ASP A 873 -14.35 2.76 70.16
CA ASP A 873 -13.58 1.58 70.65
C ASP A 873 -13.86 0.34 69.77
#